data_AF-A0AAN6XA23-F1
#
_entry.id   AF-A0AAN6XA23-F1
#
_cell.length_a   1.000
_cell.length_b   1.000
_cell.length_c   1.000
_cell.angle_alpha   90.00
_cell.angle_beta   90.00
_cell.angle_gamma   90.00
#
_symmetry.space_group_name_H-M   'P 1'
#
loop_
_entity.id
_entity.type
_entity.pdbx_description
1 polymer ?
#
loop_
_entity_poly.entity_id
_entity_poly.type
_entity_poly.pdbx_seq_one_letter_code
_entity_poly.pdbx_strand_id
1 'polypeptide(L)'
;MEATYSSHIHEQMTIATDTIAMPTSQVKGTDLPRVDVGSGDQTPEGGVQASPPTIEDTVQAATSALSKQKLIEWQESAPIYCTKNGRSHIALIDFGYDECPLCNQDLTDRRLKQPGGPEDGGDDDGQNSQHTRKEPSVFNIITVLKTSHLAQKHRYEFEIKDIVRKGILNNASISVNVLSTRITINSQPLIKVLGDHVDYYPGISFAGKVLELEEPYAVVAHHMAELEEYRASYHPDDDKGVDKTAPDLAFRHCDKKTFEHLGLMLNFVKTSVWKDRIQQEQDRHARNACTFQMLWLLFKPGDTVYVENRGQYSAFVVQEVGTDKSILSDIKYTYKSYQIALWSLRYDGRFVGRSSTQMIIPQFDGERQITELKVFPVRFIDKRDGGTLRSTLEKSGKRWYELLPGQQVHYRGEFVDRRRDNSNESHSRSDDDDDDEKPWFETMVRYLKGASRRDVIDAPRNSGPFDGRAYVDTGSFYSLFPRFAPKICDTDDTGEDLALCACSECYGRRAHPPLNFPWASYDLLDPMRDKDLTLQSSARGPNHRYLLCDSLLHGFILKTRSWQGLHVDNCLEPKVHVDAIDKLVMPASHKDMIKALVQKFTGPESVAAKSWRADYIENKGEGQIFLLHGGPGVGKTYTAECISEYTNRPLLSLTCGDIGTDEVRMEEELSKWFRLAEKWGAVMLIDEADVYLERRQATDLRRNSLVSVFLRCIEYYRGILFLTTNRIGYFDDAFISRIHVIIKYDALNEDDRRQIWTQFFDKLADEREDFIITRRAKHYVLEDDTIKNLEWNGREIRNAFQTAVALAEFRCLQSPDKSKSQYPTLDLKDFEQVCDMTRQFKEYLHDLHGLDEEGRAYNARARA
;
A
#
# COMPACT_ATOMS: atom_id res chain seq x y z
N MET A 1 46.40 15.52 6.27
CA MET A 1 45.42 14.77 7.07
C MET A 1 44.06 15.08 6.44
N GLU A 2 43.75 14.52 5.27
CA GLU A 2 43.08 13.21 5.03
C GLU A 2 41.70 13.16 5.74
N ALA A 3 40.55 12.88 5.11
CA ALA A 3 40.22 11.99 3.98
C ALA A 3 38.96 12.54 3.23
N THR A 4 38.95 12.71 1.90
CA THR A 4 38.40 11.79 0.87
C THR A 4 37.00 11.23 1.13
N TYR A 5 35.98 11.84 0.50
CA TYR A 5 34.78 11.16 0.01
C TYR A 5 34.71 11.38 -1.52
N SER A 6 34.83 10.27 -2.25
CA SER A 6 34.77 10.18 -3.70
C SER A 6 33.32 10.36 -4.16
N SER A 7 33.05 11.44 -4.92
CA SER A 7 31.92 11.49 -5.83
C SER A 7 32.49 11.42 -7.25
N HIS A 8 32.23 10.30 -7.93
CA HIS A 8 32.52 10.17 -9.36
C HIS A 8 31.58 11.11 -10.13
N ILE A 9 32.01 12.35 -10.33
CA ILE A 9 31.38 13.29 -11.28
C ILE A 9 31.82 12.86 -12.68
N HIS A 10 30.92 12.20 -13.42
CA HIS A 10 31.04 12.05 -14.86
C HIS A 10 30.59 13.35 -15.54
N GLU A 11 31.53 14.22 -15.90
CA GLU A 11 31.26 15.43 -16.70
C GLU A 11 31.10 15.11 -18.19
N GLN A 12 30.06 15.69 -18.80
CA GLN A 12 29.48 15.33 -20.10
C GLN A 12 29.90 16.31 -21.22
N MET A 13 30.07 15.81 -22.44
CA MET A 13 30.29 16.65 -23.63
C MET A 13 28.95 16.89 -24.33
N THR A 14 28.47 18.14 -24.37
CA THR A 14 27.20 18.51 -25.01
C THR A 14 27.48 19.01 -26.43
N ILE A 15 26.86 18.40 -27.44
CA ILE A 15 26.92 18.88 -28.83
C ILE A 15 25.48 19.25 -29.23
N ALA A 16 25.22 20.55 -29.45
CA ALA A 16 23.96 20.99 -30.03
C ALA A 16 23.98 20.65 -31.53
N THR A 17 22.99 19.90 -32.00
CA THR A 17 22.80 19.62 -33.44
C THR A 17 21.47 20.23 -33.88
N ASP A 18 21.54 21.00 -34.96
CA ASP A 18 20.49 21.67 -35.72
C ASP A 18 19.59 22.71 -35.02
N THR A 19 19.54 23.89 -35.63
CA THR A 19 18.58 24.97 -35.34
C THR A 19 17.63 25.07 -36.52
N ILE A 20 16.37 24.67 -36.35
CA ILE A 20 15.35 24.80 -37.41
C ILE A 20 14.74 26.20 -37.32
N ALA A 21 15.00 27.04 -38.33
CA ALA A 21 14.38 28.35 -38.52
C ALA A 21 13.70 28.43 -39.90
N MET A 22 12.54 29.08 -39.99
CA MET A 22 11.77 29.19 -41.23
C MET A 22 12.47 30.10 -42.28
N PRO A 23 12.54 29.72 -43.57
CA PRO A 23 12.84 30.65 -44.65
C PRO A 23 11.54 31.16 -45.31
N THR A 24 11.37 32.47 -45.38
CA THR A 24 10.39 33.12 -46.26
C THR A 24 11.06 33.58 -47.55
N SER A 25 10.79 32.95 -48.70
CA SER A 25 10.79 33.64 -50.00
C SER A 25 10.14 32.82 -51.12
N GLN A 26 9.48 33.55 -52.01
CA GLN A 26 8.68 33.13 -53.16
C GLN A 26 9.52 32.48 -54.27
N VAL A 27 9.00 31.41 -54.88
CA VAL A 27 9.55 30.83 -56.12
C VAL A 27 8.62 31.19 -57.29
N LYS A 28 9.17 31.91 -58.28
CA LYS A 28 8.63 32.01 -59.65
C LYS A 28 9.08 30.76 -60.42
N GLY A 29 8.13 30.12 -61.11
CA GLY A 29 8.39 28.95 -61.94
C GLY A 29 8.92 29.30 -63.33
N THR A 30 9.53 28.30 -63.97
CA THR A 30 9.56 28.10 -65.43
C THR A 30 10.03 26.67 -65.77
N ASP A 31 9.15 25.96 -66.48
CA ASP A 31 9.30 25.09 -67.65
C ASP A 31 10.14 23.79 -67.69
N LEU A 32 9.44 22.79 -68.27
CA LEU A 32 9.80 21.43 -68.68
C LEU A 32 10.80 21.38 -69.87
N PRO A 33 11.33 20.17 -70.20
CA PRO A 33 10.69 19.40 -71.27
C PRO A 33 10.56 17.87 -71.02
N ARG A 34 9.64 17.27 -71.78
CA ARG A 34 9.25 15.85 -71.91
C ARG A 34 10.17 15.02 -72.82
N VAL A 35 10.04 13.68 -72.74
CA VAL A 35 9.75 12.66 -73.80
C VAL A 35 10.30 11.28 -73.32
N ASP A 36 9.45 10.33 -72.90
CA ASP A 36 8.89 9.12 -73.58
C ASP A 36 9.92 8.01 -73.92
N VAL A 37 9.71 6.68 -73.95
CA VAL A 37 8.71 5.62 -73.59
C VAL A 37 9.46 4.30 -73.88
N GLY A 38 9.19 3.18 -73.17
CA GLY A 38 9.42 1.85 -73.78
C GLY A 38 9.73 0.64 -72.87
N SER A 39 8.67 -0.12 -72.59
CA SER A 39 8.50 -1.56 -72.27
C SER A 39 9.63 -2.59 -72.53
N GLY A 40 9.65 -3.67 -71.72
CA GLY A 40 10.25 -4.97 -72.08
C GLY A 40 10.25 -6.01 -70.94
N ASP A 41 9.68 -7.18 -71.22
CA ASP A 41 9.26 -8.30 -70.35
C ASP A 41 10.38 -9.34 -70.04
N GLN A 42 10.09 -10.32 -69.17
CA GLN A 42 10.72 -11.65 -68.92
C GLN A 42 11.56 -11.91 -67.63
N THR A 43 11.03 -12.82 -66.80
CA THR A 43 11.67 -13.67 -65.74
C THR A 43 12.32 -14.94 -66.36
N PRO A 44 13.03 -15.90 -65.67
CA PRO A 44 13.38 -16.08 -64.24
C PRO A 44 14.85 -16.59 -63.94
N GLU A 45 15.12 -16.91 -62.67
CA GLU A 45 16.21 -17.77 -62.10
C GLU A 45 17.63 -17.20 -61.83
N GLY A 46 18.09 -17.37 -60.58
CA GLY A 46 19.49 -17.22 -60.18
C GLY A 46 19.69 -16.57 -58.81
N GLY A 47 19.51 -17.33 -57.72
CA GLY A 47 19.74 -16.85 -56.35
C GLY A 47 21.21 -16.58 -56.05
N VAL A 48 21.51 -15.32 -55.68
CA VAL A 48 22.75 -14.91 -55.00
C VAL A 48 22.33 -14.10 -53.77
N GLN A 49 22.80 -14.52 -52.60
CA GLN A 49 22.58 -13.84 -51.32
C GLN A 49 23.16 -12.41 -51.38
N ALA A 50 22.33 -11.41 -51.14
CA ALA A 50 22.76 -10.03 -50.94
C ALA A 50 23.03 -9.78 -49.45
N SER A 51 24.25 -9.33 -49.14
CA SER A 51 24.68 -8.87 -47.81
C SER A 51 23.94 -7.60 -47.37
N PRO A 52 23.78 -7.35 -46.05
CA PRO A 52 23.18 -6.11 -45.56
C PRO A 52 24.03 -4.88 -45.92
N PRO A 53 23.42 -3.68 -46.08
CA PRO A 53 24.14 -2.48 -46.47
C PRO A 53 25.17 -2.08 -45.42
N THR A 54 26.34 -1.68 -45.89
CA THR A 54 27.45 -1.21 -45.06
C THR A 54 27.25 0.23 -44.62
N ILE A 55 27.84 0.60 -43.48
CA ILE A 55 27.79 1.93 -42.86
C ILE A 55 28.20 3.06 -43.84
N GLU A 56 29.03 2.76 -44.84
CA GLU A 56 29.45 3.71 -45.88
C GLU A 56 28.30 4.18 -46.78
N ASP A 57 27.32 3.32 -47.09
CA ASP A 57 26.21 3.66 -47.99
C ASP A 57 25.21 4.64 -47.34
N THR A 58 25.07 4.56 -46.00
CA THR A 58 24.23 5.46 -45.20
C THR A 58 24.90 6.83 -44.98
N VAL A 59 26.24 6.85 -44.90
CA VAL A 59 27.02 8.08 -44.73
C VAL A 59 27.05 8.90 -46.01
N GLN A 60 27.14 8.25 -47.18
CA GLN A 60 27.26 8.93 -48.47
C GLN A 60 25.96 9.62 -48.93
N ALA A 61 24.80 9.15 -48.47
CA ALA A 61 23.53 9.85 -48.65
C ALA A 61 23.42 11.15 -47.82
N ALA A 62 24.07 11.20 -46.65
CA ALA A 62 24.03 12.36 -45.74
C ALA A 62 25.04 13.47 -46.12
N THR A 63 26.19 13.14 -46.71
CA THR A 63 27.25 14.13 -47.01
C THR A 63 27.00 14.95 -48.28
N SER A 64 26.14 14.52 -49.19
CA SER A 64 25.92 15.22 -50.48
C SER A 64 25.12 16.53 -50.36
N ALA A 65 24.44 16.77 -49.22
CA ALA A 65 23.62 17.96 -48.99
C ALA A 65 24.35 19.13 -48.30
N LEU A 66 25.60 18.96 -47.86
CA LEU A 66 26.26 19.88 -46.91
C LEU A 66 27.37 20.77 -47.48
N SER A 67 27.49 20.92 -48.80
CA SER A 67 28.53 21.79 -49.39
C SER A 67 27.96 22.91 -50.27
N LYS A 68 27.58 24.02 -49.63
CA LYS A 68 27.68 25.41 -50.15
C LYS A 68 27.06 26.39 -49.16
N GLN A 69 27.88 27.09 -48.37
CA GLN A 69 27.81 28.55 -48.17
C GLN A 69 28.88 29.03 -47.18
N LYS A 70 29.42 30.23 -47.46
CA LYS A 70 30.58 30.87 -46.84
C LYS A 70 30.35 31.17 -45.35
N LEU A 71 31.38 30.95 -44.53
CA LEU A 71 31.50 31.45 -43.17
C LEU A 71 31.64 32.99 -43.16
N ILE A 72 30.89 33.65 -42.27
CA ILE A 72 31.13 35.03 -41.83
C ILE A 72 31.46 34.95 -40.33
N GLU A 73 32.57 35.56 -39.92
CA GLU A 73 33.03 35.66 -38.53
C GLU A 73 32.11 36.57 -37.69
N TRP A 74 31.86 36.20 -36.43
CA TRP A 74 31.15 37.04 -35.45
C TRP A 74 32.01 37.23 -34.20
N GLN A 75 32.23 38.49 -33.80
CA GLN A 75 32.77 38.87 -32.50
C GLN A 75 31.63 38.98 -31.48
N GLU A 76 31.76 38.32 -30.32
CA GLU A 76 30.82 38.42 -29.21
C GLU A 76 31.11 39.60 -28.27
N SER A 77 30.06 40.10 -27.65
CA SER A 77 30.06 41.24 -26.71
C SER A 77 30.26 40.76 -25.28
N ALA A 78 31.19 41.36 -24.53
CA ALA A 78 31.37 41.08 -23.09
C ALA A 78 30.25 41.68 -22.20
N PRO A 79 29.93 41.08 -21.04
CA PRO A 79 28.93 41.60 -20.09
C PRO A 79 29.46 42.74 -19.19
N ILE A 80 28.53 43.52 -18.63
CA ILE A 80 28.79 44.71 -17.80
C ILE A 80 29.03 44.30 -16.33
N TYR A 81 30.10 44.82 -15.70
CA TYR A 81 30.52 44.50 -14.31
C TYR A 81 30.49 45.74 -13.40
N CYS A 82 30.26 45.54 -12.09
CA CYS A 82 30.33 46.56 -11.06
C CYS A 82 31.79 46.82 -10.64
N THR A 83 32.28 48.06 -10.80
CA THR A 83 33.68 48.42 -10.48
C THR A 83 33.98 48.50 -8.98
N LYS A 84 32.96 48.56 -8.11
CA LYS A 84 33.16 48.62 -6.64
C LYS A 84 33.21 47.26 -5.96
N ASN A 85 32.62 46.21 -6.55
CA ASN A 85 32.59 44.87 -5.95
C ASN A 85 33.05 43.74 -6.89
N GLY A 86 33.34 44.05 -8.17
CA GLY A 86 33.88 43.10 -9.15
C GLY A 86 32.88 42.05 -9.67
N ARG A 87 31.57 42.17 -9.37
CA ARG A 87 30.53 41.22 -9.80
C ARG A 87 29.70 41.74 -10.98
N SER A 88 29.18 40.83 -11.81
CA SER A 88 28.33 41.20 -12.96
C SER A 88 26.96 41.70 -12.52
N HIS A 89 26.43 42.73 -13.18
CA HIS A 89 25.11 43.30 -12.86
C HIS A 89 23.90 42.45 -13.31
N ILE A 90 24.13 41.31 -13.98
CA ILE A 90 23.09 40.43 -14.53
C ILE A 90 22.03 40.01 -13.49
N ALA A 91 22.44 39.61 -12.29
CA ALA A 91 21.49 39.19 -11.26
C ALA A 91 20.57 40.33 -10.80
N LEU A 92 21.05 41.58 -10.75
CA LEU A 92 20.25 42.73 -10.34
C LEU A 92 19.19 43.10 -11.40
N ILE A 93 19.52 42.91 -12.68
CA ILE A 93 18.59 43.09 -13.80
C ILE A 93 17.49 42.02 -13.76
N ASP A 94 17.83 40.77 -13.45
CA ASP A 94 16.86 39.66 -13.34
C ASP A 94 15.92 39.82 -12.13
N PHE A 95 16.35 40.51 -11.08
CA PHE A 95 15.52 40.90 -9.93
C PHE A 95 14.77 42.24 -10.13
N GLY A 96 14.88 42.88 -11.30
CA GLY A 96 14.08 44.05 -11.67
C GLY A 96 14.59 45.40 -11.13
N TYR A 97 15.89 45.52 -10.86
CA TYR A 97 16.50 46.79 -10.45
C TYR A 97 17.01 47.60 -11.65
N ASP A 98 16.58 48.86 -11.73
CA ASP A 98 16.97 49.78 -12.82
C ASP A 98 18.34 50.46 -12.57
N GLU A 99 18.78 50.57 -11.31
CA GLU A 99 20.08 51.10 -10.94
C GLU A 99 20.79 50.20 -9.92
N CYS A 100 22.12 50.10 -10.00
CA CYS A 100 22.89 49.33 -9.02
C CYS A 100 22.99 50.09 -7.68
N PRO A 101 22.48 49.56 -6.55
CA PRO A 101 22.41 50.28 -5.27
C PRO A 101 23.77 50.52 -4.59
N LEU A 102 24.87 49.96 -5.13
CA LEU A 102 26.22 50.11 -4.56
C LEU A 102 27.08 51.14 -5.31
N CYS A 103 26.90 51.24 -6.62
CA CYS A 103 27.65 52.19 -7.46
C CYS A 103 26.78 53.26 -8.13
N ASN A 104 25.46 53.24 -7.94
CA ASN A 104 24.48 54.12 -8.60
C ASN A 104 24.61 54.14 -10.13
N GLN A 105 25.05 53.02 -10.71
CA GLN A 105 25.17 52.91 -12.15
C GLN A 105 23.83 52.48 -12.73
N ASP A 106 23.32 53.27 -13.67
CA ASP A 106 22.12 52.97 -14.44
C ASP A 106 22.33 51.69 -15.25
N LEU A 107 21.50 50.68 -14.98
CA LEU A 107 21.57 49.34 -15.58
C LEU A 107 20.67 49.23 -16.81
N THR A 108 19.90 50.27 -17.12
CA THR A 108 18.98 50.31 -18.27
C THR A 108 19.65 50.80 -19.56
N ASP A 109 20.82 51.45 -19.47
CA ASP A 109 21.50 52.06 -20.62
C ASP A 109 22.37 51.07 -21.42
N ARG A 110 21.92 50.73 -22.63
CA ARG A 110 22.59 49.83 -23.58
C ARG A 110 23.72 50.51 -24.40
N ARG A 111 24.13 51.74 -24.09
CA ARG A 111 25.11 52.52 -24.90
C ARG A 111 26.41 52.85 -24.17
N LEU A 112 27.17 51.85 -23.71
CA LEU A 112 28.57 52.06 -23.34
C LEU A 112 29.43 50.87 -23.79
N LYS A 113 29.87 50.90 -25.06
CA LYS A 113 31.00 50.12 -25.56
C LYS A 113 32.12 51.07 -26.02
N GLN A 114 33.28 50.86 -25.38
CA GLN A 114 34.66 51.27 -25.74
C GLN A 114 35.12 52.70 -25.49
N PRO A 115 36.32 52.86 -24.89
CA PRO A 115 37.21 53.99 -25.19
C PRO A 115 38.57 53.53 -25.79
N GLY A 116 38.93 54.16 -26.90
CA GLY A 116 40.30 54.69 -27.11
C GLY A 116 41.33 53.84 -27.86
N GLY A 117 41.44 54.06 -29.18
CA GLY A 117 42.67 53.95 -29.96
C GLY A 117 42.74 55.15 -30.94
N PRO A 118 43.90 55.80 -31.15
CA PRO A 118 43.94 57.16 -31.70
C PRO A 118 43.91 57.21 -33.25
N GLU A 119 43.18 58.24 -33.71
CA GLU A 119 43.29 59.05 -34.93
C GLU A 119 44.13 58.54 -36.12
N ASP A 120 43.48 58.34 -37.27
CA ASP A 120 43.78 59.12 -38.49
C ASP A 120 42.67 58.98 -39.55
N GLY A 121 42.45 60.05 -40.31
CA GLY A 121 41.24 60.28 -41.11
C GLY A 121 41.19 59.64 -42.50
N GLY A 122 40.00 59.73 -43.10
CA GLY A 122 39.76 59.40 -44.50
C GLY A 122 38.27 59.16 -44.77
N ASP A 123 37.65 60.10 -45.49
CA ASP A 123 36.34 59.98 -46.12
C ASP A 123 36.26 58.71 -47.00
N ASP A 124 35.18 57.92 -46.93
CA ASP A 124 34.47 57.48 -48.15
C ASP A 124 33.11 56.80 -47.87
N ASP A 125 32.33 56.75 -48.95
CA ASP A 125 30.89 56.61 -49.08
C ASP A 125 30.18 55.38 -48.50
N GLY A 126 28.86 55.57 -48.31
CA GLY A 126 27.93 54.63 -47.71
C GLY A 126 27.75 53.30 -48.44
N GLN A 127 27.43 52.28 -47.64
CA GLN A 127 26.45 51.26 -48.01
C GLN A 127 25.80 50.64 -46.76
N ASN A 128 24.48 50.68 -46.80
CA ASN A 128 23.53 50.28 -45.76
C ASN A 128 23.51 48.74 -45.65
N SER A 129 23.80 48.17 -44.47
CA SER A 129 23.48 46.76 -44.18
C SER A 129 22.52 46.66 -43.01
N GLN A 130 21.27 46.27 -43.32
CA GLN A 130 20.21 46.03 -42.36
C GLN A 130 20.55 44.78 -41.51
N HIS A 131 20.78 44.96 -40.21
CA HIS A 131 20.81 43.85 -39.26
C HIS A 131 19.38 43.31 -39.01
N THR A 132 19.05 42.17 -39.60
CA THR A 132 17.84 41.39 -39.28
C THR A 132 17.98 40.76 -37.89
N ARG A 133 17.08 41.09 -36.95
CA ARG A 133 16.90 40.36 -35.68
C ARG A 133 16.45 38.93 -36.00
N LYS A 134 17.24 37.91 -35.62
CA LYS A 134 16.84 36.49 -35.70
C LYS A 134 15.71 36.20 -34.71
N GLU A 135 14.65 35.54 -35.18
CA GLU A 135 13.59 35.00 -34.32
C GLU A 135 14.12 33.82 -33.47
N PRO A 136 13.61 33.61 -32.24
CA PRO A 136 14.00 32.49 -31.39
C PRO A 136 13.55 31.14 -32.00
N SER A 137 14.36 30.09 -31.85
CA SER A 137 14.05 28.75 -32.35
C SER A 137 12.81 28.14 -31.65
N VAL A 138 11.99 27.38 -32.39
CA VAL A 138 10.77 26.75 -31.86
C VAL A 138 11.10 25.71 -30.79
N PHE A 139 12.04 24.82 -31.10
CA PHE A 139 12.66 23.87 -30.17
C PHE A 139 14.09 23.53 -30.61
N ASN A 140 14.93 23.09 -29.67
CA ASN A 140 16.30 22.63 -29.91
C ASN A 140 16.42 21.14 -29.55
N ILE A 141 17.22 20.38 -30.29
CA ILE A 141 17.52 18.98 -29.98
C ILE A 141 18.94 18.91 -29.42
N ILE A 142 19.09 18.28 -28.26
CA ILE A 142 20.37 18.12 -27.58
C ILE A 142 20.63 16.63 -27.44
N THR A 143 21.65 16.13 -28.15
CA THR A 143 22.13 14.76 -28.03
C THR A 143 23.42 14.75 -27.23
N VAL A 144 23.43 14.10 -26.07
CA VAL A 144 24.60 13.96 -25.21
C VAL A 144 25.32 12.66 -25.58
N LEU A 145 26.60 12.78 -25.93
CA LEU A 145 27.43 11.64 -26.34
C LEU A 145 28.51 11.36 -25.28
N LYS A 146 28.69 10.10 -24.92
CA LYS A 146 29.85 9.61 -24.14
C LYS A 146 30.88 9.05 -25.11
N THR A 147 32.10 9.56 -25.04
CA THR A 147 33.23 9.03 -25.83
C THR A 147 34.23 8.32 -24.92
N SER A 148 35.05 7.43 -25.47
CA SER A 148 36.19 6.81 -24.75
C SER A 148 37.34 7.78 -24.47
N HIS A 149 37.24 9.04 -24.91
CA HIS A 149 38.25 10.05 -24.68
C HIS A 149 38.17 10.58 -23.24
N LEU A 150 39.31 10.66 -22.55
CA LEU A 150 39.40 11.25 -21.20
C LEU A 150 38.95 12.71 -21.22
N ALA A 151 38.04 13.06 -20.31
CA ALA A 151 37.53 14.42 -20.16
C ALA A 151 38.61 15.35 -19.61
N GLN A 152 38.73 16.55 -20.18
CA GLN A 152 39.50 17.65 -19.61
C GLN A 152 38.51 18.68 -19.04
N LYS A 153 38.64 19.00 -17.75
CA LYS A 153 37.70 19.82 -16.95
C LYS A 153 37.47 21.25 -17.48
N HIS A 154 38.32 21.73 -18.37
CA HIS A 154 38.27 23.10 -18.89
C HIS A 154 38.56 23.07 -20.39
N ARG A 155 37.58 22.64 -21.19
CA ARG A 155 37.62 22.87 -22.65
C ARG A 155 36.76 24.07 -23.00
N TYR A 156 37.33 24.97 -23.79
CA TYR A 156 36.60 26.10 -24.32
C TYR A 156 35.68 25.66 -25.47
N GLU A 157 34.59 26.38 -25.71
CA GLU A 157 33.57 25.99 -26.70
C GLU A 157 34.15 25.87 -28.13
N PHE A 158 35.17 26.65 -28.46
CA PHE A 158 35.87 26.55 -29.74
C PHE A 158 36.66 25.24 -29.88
N GLU A 159 37.22 24.70 -28.78
CA GLU A 159 37.94 23.42 -28.80
C GLU A 159 36.97 22.26 -29.02
N ILE A 160 35.79 22.32 -28.40
CA ILE A 160 34.70 21.36 -28.62
C ILE A 160 34.28 21.36 -30.10
N LYS A 161 34.06 22.55 -30.68
CA LYS A 161 33.70 22.70 -32.10
C LYS A 161 34.81 22.23 -33.04
N ASP A 162 36.07 22.44 -32.68
CA ASP A 162 37.22 22.00 -33.47
C ASP A 162 37.41 20.47 -33.43
N ILE A 163 37.12 19.85 -32.28
CA ILE A 163 37.11 18.39 -32.11
C ILE A 163 35.99 17.73 -32.93
N VAL A 164 34.79 18.32 -32.93
CA VAL A 164 33.68 17.84 -33.78
C VAL A 164 34.02 18.02 -35.26
N ARG A 165 34.60 19.17 -35.66
CA ARG A 165 35.09 19.41 -37.03
C ARG A 165 36.19 18.45 -37.47
N LYS A 166 37.07 18.04 -36.56
CA LYS A 166 38.13 17.05 -36.79
C LYS A 166 37.60 15.61 -36.91
N GLY A 167 36.28 15.41 -36.89
CA GLY A 167 35.68 14.12 -37.17
C GLY A 167 35.82 13.11 -36.04
N ILE A 168 35.79 13.54 -34.77
CA ILE A 168 35.89 12.61 -33.63
C ILE A 168 34.81 11.52 -33.67
N LEU A 169 33.62 11.84 -34.22
CA LEU A 169 32.50 10.91 -34.40
C LEU A 169 32.76 9.85 -35.47
N ASN A 170 33.69 10.11 -36.39
CA ASN A 170 34.07 9.22 -37.48
C ASN A 170 35.39 8.48 -37.20
N ASN A 171 35.98 8.66 -36.02
CA ASN A 171 37.23 8.03 -35.66
C ASN A 171 36.98 6.60 -35.12
N ALA A 172 37.38 5.59 -35.89
CA ALA A 172 37.19 4.18 -35.56
C ALA A 172 37.83 3.75 -34.21
N SER A 173 38.78 4.52 -33.68
CA SER A 173 39.45 4.25 -32.40
C SER A 173 38.71 4.79 -31.17
N ILE A 174 37.59 5.51 -31.36
CA ILE A 174 36.83 6.16 -30.28
C ILE A 174 35.43 5.55 -30.23
N SER A 175 35.11 4.83 -29.15
CA SER A 175 33.75 4.36 -28.94
C SER A 175 32.86 5.53 -28.54
N VAL A 176 31.77 5.76 -29.28
CA VAL A 176 30.79 6.82 -29.02
C VAL A 176 29.46 6.18 -28.66
N ASN A 177 28.92 6.51 -27.49
CA ASN A 177 27.62 6.05 -27.03
C ASN A 177 26.68 7.25 -26.82
N VAL A 178 25.46 7.19 -27.33
CA VAL A 178 24.42 8.17 -26.99
C VAL A 178 23.99 7.95 -25.54
N LEU A 179 24.14 8.97 -24.69
CA LEU A 179 23.72 8.93 -23.29
C LEU A 179 22.27 9.37 -23.11
N SER A 180 21.87 10.41 -23.83
CA SER A 180 20.49 10.91 -23.84
C SER A 180 20.27 11.83 -25.03
N THR A 181 19.06 11.81 -25.57
CA THR A 181 18.58 12.83 -26.48
C THR A 181 17.44 13.56 -25.78
N ARG A 182 17.45 14.89 -25.79
CA ARG A 182 16.36 15.71 -25.22
C ARG A 182 15.95 16.81 -26.17
N ILE A 183 14.67 17.17 -26.16
CA ILE A 183 14.11 18.31 -26.87
C ILE A 183 13.85 19.42 -25.86
N THR A 184 14.38 20.61 -26.14
CA THR A 184 14.12 21.84 -25.38
C THR A 184 13.16 22.71 -26.18
N ILE A 185 11.90 22.79 -25.77
CA ILE A 185 10.84 23.58 -26.40
C ILE A 185 10.88 25.00 -25.81
N ASN A 186 11.05 26.00 -26.67
CA ASN A 186 11.02 27.43 -26.29
C ASN A 186 9.71 28.12 -26.73
N SER A 187 8.94 27.45 -27.59
CA SER A 187 7.70 27.95 -28.17
C SER A 187 6.55 27.99 -27.16
N GLN A 188 6.17 29.20 -26.72
CA GLN A 188 5.07 29.39 -25.77
C GLN A 188 3.72 28.80 -26.23
N PRO A 189 3.31 28.95 -27.51
CA PRO A 189 2.07 28.32 -27.97
C PRO A 189 2.11 26.79 -27.88
N LEU A 190 3.28 26.18 -28.11
CA LEU A 190 3.47 24.73 -28.00
C LEU A 190 3.40 24.26 -26.54
N ILE A 191 4.09 24.96 -25.62
CA ILE A 191 4.05 24.67 -24.19
C ILE A 191 2.62 24.78 -23.66
N LYS A 192 1.89 25.82 -24.09
CA LYS A 192 0.49 26.03 -23.69
C LYS A 192 -0.41 24.88 -24.16
N VAL A 193 -0.33 24.48 -25.43
CA VAL A 193 -1.16 23.37 -25.94
C VAL A 193 -0.82 22.04 -25.29
N LEU A 194 0.47 21.78 -25.01
CA LEU A 194 0.84 20.61 -24.22
C LEU A 194 0.25 20.70 -22.80
N GLY A 195 0.33 21.85 -22.14
CA GLY A 195 -0.28 22.04 -20.81
C GLY A 195 -1.81 21.97 -20.78
N ASP A 196 -2.48 22.38 -21.86
CA ASP A 196 -3.95 22.35 -21.97
C ASP A 196 -4.49 20.94 -22.26
N HIS A 197 -3.68 20.05 -22.86
CA HIS A 197 -4.08 18.68 -23.24
C HIS A 197 -3.42 17.56 -22.41
N VAL A 198 -2.49 17.91 -21.52
CA VAL A 198 -1.81 16.97 -20.62
C VAL A 198 -2.21 17.27 -19.17
N ASP A 199 -3.24 16.57 -18.69
CA ASP A 199 -3.76 16.78 -17.33
C ASP A 199 -2.79 16.34 -16.23
N TYR A 200 -1.99 15.29 -16.47
CA TYR A 200 -1.11 14.69 -15.47
C TYR A 200 0.07 13.98 -16.12
N TYR A 201 1.29 14.47 -15.83
CA TYR A 201 2.54 13.82 -16.21
C TYR A 201 3.64 14.25 -15.22
N PRO A 202 3.93 13.45 -14.18
CA PRO A 202 4.91 13.80 -13.15
C PRO A 202 6.29 14.12 -13.72
N GLY A 203 7.03 15.02 -13.05
CA GLY A 203 8.36 15.46 -13.48
C GLY A 203 8.39 16.49 -14.62
N ILE A 204 7.24 16.80 -15.22
CA ILE A 204 7.12 17.80 -16.29
C ILE A 204 6.30 19.00 -15.82
N SER A 205 6.87 20.20 -15.93
CA SER A 205 6.18 21.46 -15.64
C SER A 205 5.89 22.25 -16.91
N PHE A 206 4.60 22.52 -17.15
CA PHE A 206 4.14 23.35 -18.28
C PHE A 206 4.03 24.85 -17.95
N ALA A 207 4.35 25.24 -16.70
CA ALA A 207 4.27 26.65 -16.26
C ALA A 207 5.53 27.48 -16.60
N GLY A 208 6.59 26.83 -17.09
CA GLY A 208 7.87 27.47 -17.39
C GLY A 208 7.94 28.13 -18.78
N LYS A 209 8.94 28.99 -18.98
CA LYS A 209 9.25 29.57 -20.31
C LYS A 209 9.88 28.55 -21.27
N VAL A 210 10.45 27.49 -20.74
CA VAL A 210 11.15 26.44 -21.48
C VAL A 210 10.68 25.09 -20.95
N LEU A 211 10.43 24.14 -21.84
CA LEU A 211 10.01 22.79 -21.52
C LEU A 211 11.04 21.79 -22.07
N GLU A 212 11.58 20.94 -21.21
CA GLU A 212 12.54 19.89 -21.59
C GLU A 212 11.86 18.52 -21.59
N LEU A 213 12.02 17.78 -22.69
CA LEU A 213 11.48 16.43 -22.86
C LEU A 213 12.64 15.46 -23.20
N GLU A 214 12.78 14.37 -22.46
CA GLU A 214 13.77 13.33 -22.76
C GLU A 214 13.20 12.27 -23.73
N GLU A 215 14.07 11.67 -24.56
CA GLU A 215 13.75 10.51 -25.39
C GLU A 215 13.25 9.35 -24.50
N PRO A 216 12.13 8.67 -24.82
CA PRO A 216 11.47 8.60 -26.12
C PRO A 216 10.36 9.65 -26.39
N TYR A 217 10.33 10.75 -25.63
CA TYR A 217 9.31 11.79 -25.71
C TYR A 217 7.91 11.27 -25.39
N ALA A 218 7.83 10.43 -24.35
CA ALA A 218 6.66 9.65 -24.00
C ALA A 218 5.38 10.49 -23.79
N VAL A 219 5.49 11.70 -23.22
CA VAL A 219 4.34 12.61 -23.08
C VAL A 219 3.68 12.96 -24.42
N VAL A 220 4.47 13.10 -25.49
CA VAL A 220 3.93 13.39 -26.82
C VAL A 220 3.27 12.14 -27.41
N ALA A 221 3.91 10.98 -27.26
CA ALA A 221 3.37 9.71 -27.77
C ALA A 221 2.05 9.31 -27.08
N HIS A 222 1.95 9.51 -25.75
CA HIS A 222 0.77 9.16 -24.97
C HIS A 222 -0.44 10.08 -25.18
N HIS A 223 -0.22 11.28 -25.72
CA HIS A 223 -1.25 12.29 -26.01
C HIS A 223 -1.35 12.60 -27.51
N MET A 224 -0.81 11.70 -28.35
CA MET A 224 -0.63 11.95 -29.77
C MET A 224 -1.95 12.16 -30.51
N ALA A 225 -2.96 11.35 -30.20
CA ALA A 225 -4.28 11.43 -30.84
C ALA A 225 -4.97 12.76 -30.51
N GLU A 226 -4.92 13.18 -29.24
CA GLU A 226 -5.51 14.42 -28.76
C GLU A 226 -4.83 15.64 -29.40
N LEU A 227 -3.50 15.61 -29.52
CA LEU A 227 -2.73 16.69 -30.16
C LEU A 227 -2.99 16.77 -31.67
N GLU A 228 -3.15 15.64 -32.36
CA GLU A 228 -3.50 15.60 -33.78
C GLU A 228 -4.92 16.08 -34.06
N GLU A 229 -5.87 15.68 -33.22
CA GLU A 229 -7.25 16.16 -33.29
C GLU A 229 -7.31 17.68 -33.06
N TYR A 230 -6.59 18.19 -32.05
CA TYR A 230 -6.48 19.63 -31.84
C TYR A 230 -5.86 20.33 -33.04
N ARG A 231 -4.77 19.79 -33.61
CA ARG A 231 -4.15 20.36 -34.81
C ARG A 231 -5.10 20.36 -36.02
N ALA A 232 -5.91 19.32 -36.18
CA ALA A 232 -6.89 19.20 -37.27
C ALA A 232 -8.04 20.21 -37.14
N SER A 233 -8.26 20.77 -35.94
CA SER A 233 -9.29 21.80 -35.72
C SER A 233 -9.01 23.13 -36.43
N TYR A 234 -7.78 23.40 -36.88
CA TYR A 234 -7.41 24.67 -37.53
C TYR A 234 -8.11 24.87 -38.88
N HIS A 235 -8.76 26.02 -39.07
CA HIS A 235 -9.33 26.45 -40.34
C HIS A 235 -8.77 27.82 -40.78
N PRO A 236 -8.33 27.99 -42.03
CA PRO A 236 -7.70 29.23 -42.51
C PRO A 236 -8.60 30.48 -42.45
N ASP A 237 -9.91 30.30 -42.37
CA ASP A 237 -10.90 31.39 -42.38
C ASP A 237 -11.20 31.95 -40.97
N ASP A 238 -10.81 31.24 -39.90
CA ASP A 238 -11.05 31.66 -38.51
C ASP A 238 -10.15 32.84 -38.08
N ASP A 239 -9.05 33.10 -38.80
CA ASP A 239 -8.19 34.26 -38.62
C ASP A 239 -8.84 35.59 -39.11
N LYS A 240 -10.02 35.55 -39.74
CA LYS A 240 -10.66 36.73 -40.38
C LYS A 240 -11.82 37.38 -39.65
N GLY A 241 -12.22 36.94 -38.45
CA GLY A 241 -13.24 37.70 -37.70
C GLY A 241 -14.03 37.00 -36.61
N VAL A 242 -13.42 36.14 -35.80
CA VAL A 242 -14.10 35.62 -34.60
C VAL A 242 -13.98 36.64 -33.46
N ASP A 243 -15.12 37.06 -32.91
CA ASP A 243 -15.23 37.94 -31.74
C ASP A 243 -14.61 37.25 -30.52
N LYS A 244 -13.42 37.72 -30.10
CA LYS A 244 -12.59 37.12 -29.03
C LYS A 244 -13.16 37.32 -27.62
N THR A 245 -14.42 37.74 -27.48
CA THR A 245 -15.04 38.11 -26.20
C THR A 245 -15.96 37.04 -25.60
N ALA A 246 -16.22 35.93 -26.31
CA ALA A 246 -16.97 34.79 -25.77
C ALA A 246 -16.04 33.76 -25.08
N PRO A 247 -16.13 33.54 -23.75
CA PRO A 247 -15.20 32.69 -23.00
C PRO A 247 -15.22 31.21 -23.40
N ASP A 248 -16.34 30.72 -23.96
CA ASP A 248 -16.56 29.28 -24.21
C ASP A 248 -16.06 28.77 -25.58
N LEU A 249 -15.74 29.65 -26.54
CA LEU A 249 -15.30 29.26 -27.90
C LEU A 249 -13.78 29.31 -28.12
N ALA A 250 -13.03 29.97 -27.23
CA ALA A 250 -11.58 30.16 -27.36
C ALA A 250 -10.75 28.91 -27.02
N PHE A 251 -11.34 27.88 -26.40
CA PHE A 251 -10.63 26.68 -25.93
C PHE A 251 -10.53 25.54 -26.97
N ARG A 252 -11.18 25.65 -28.14
CA ARG A 252 -11.30 24.51 -29.08
C ARG A 252 -10.73 24.72 -30.47
N HIS A 253 -10.13 25.86 -30.76
CA HIS A 253 -9.61 26.14 -32.09
C HIS A 253 -8.11 26.39 -32.07
N CYS A 254 -7.37 25.61 -32.86
CA CYS A 254 -5.93 25.77 -33.03
C CYS A 254 -5.65 27.04 -33.83
N ASP A 255 -4.77 27.93 -33.33
CA ASP A 255 -4.35 29.11 -34.09
C ASP A 255 -3.27 28.75 -35.11
N LYS A 256 -3.09 29.58 -36.13
CA LYS A 256 -2.11 29.34 -37.21
C LYS A 256 -0.70 29.07 -36.69
N LYS A 257 -0.28 29.83 -35.66
CA LYS A 257 1.06 29.70 -35.08
C LYS A 257 1.26 28.37 -34.36
N THR A 258 0.26 27.90 -33.61
CA THR A 258 0.35 26.58 -32.98
C THR A 258 0.25 25.46 -34.01
N PHE A 259 -0.59 25.60 -35.04
CA PHE A 259 -0.69 24.61 -36.13
C PHE A 259 0.67 24.33 -36.79
N GLU A 260 1.42 25.39 -37.09
CA GLU A 260 2.75 25.32 -37.70
C GLU A 260 3.78 24.71 -36.72
N HIS A 261 3.84 25.21 -35.48
CA HIS A 261 4.80 24.74 -34.48
C HIS A 261 4.56 23.28 -34.06
N LEU A 262 3.31 22.91 -33.82
CA LEU A 262 2.92 21.55 -33.46
C LEU A 262 3.16 20.60 -34.64
N GLY A 263 2.88 21.03 -35.87
CA GLY A 263 3.20 20.26 -37.07
C GLY A 263 4.68 19.93 -37.20
N LEU A 264 5.57 20.89 -36.92
CA LEU A 264 7.02 20.68 -36.94
C LEU A 264 7.46 19.65 -35.88
N MET A 265 6.99 19.79 -34.64
CA MET A 265 7.32 18.85 -33.57
C MET A 265 6.83 17.45 -33.89
N LEU A 266 5.54 17.29 -34.24
CA LEU A 266 4.96 15.98 -34.55
C LEU A 266 5.67 15.32 -35.74
N ASN A 267 5.99 16.07 -36.79
CA ASN A 267 6.71 15.54 -37.95
C ASN A 267 8.13 15.08 -37.59
N PHE A 268 8.85 15.86 -36.77
CA PHE A 268 10.17 15.50 -36.30
C PHE A 268 10.14 14.20 -35.49
N VAL A 269 9.28 14.11 -34.48
CA VAL A 269 9.27 12.94 -33.60
C VAL A 269 8.80 11.68 -34.34
N LYS A 270 7.78 11.79 -35.23
CA LYS A 270 7.35 10.67 -36.08
C LYS A 270 8.44 10.20 -37.03
N THR A 271 9.03 11.11 -37.80
CA THR A 271 9.91 10.73 -38.91
C THR A 271 11.31 10.34 -38.42
N SER A 272 11.84 11.09 -37.46
CA SER A 272 13.24 10.98 -37.06
C SER A 272 13.46 10.05 -35.87
N VAL A 273 12.49 9.95 -34.94
CA VAL A 273 12.66 9.21 -33.68
C VAL A 273 11.91 7.88 -33.73
N TRP A 274 10.59 7.92 -33.93
CA TRP A 274 9.75 6.73 -33.81
C TRP A 274 9.66 5.90 -35.10
N LYS A 275 9.75 6.53 -36.28
CA LYS A 275 9.49 5.89 -37.58
C LYS A 275 8.13 5.15 -37.52
N ASP A 276 8.09 3.89 -37.94
CA ASP A 276 6.88 3.06 -37.88
C ASP A 276 6.69 2.33 -36.53
N ARG A 277 7.60 2.50 -35.56
CA ARG A 277 7.63 1.69 -34.32
C ARG A 277 6.38 1.87 -33.46
N ILE A 278 5.85 3.09 -33.34
CA ILE A 278 4.64 3.35 -32.53
C ILE A 278 3.43 2.65 -33.14
N GLN A 279 3.21 2.79 -34.46
CA GLN A 279 2.05 2.17 -35.11
C GLN A 279 2.12 0.65 -35.01
N GLN A 280 3.30 0.07 -35.31
CA GLN A 280 3.52 -1.37 -35.17
C GLN A 280 3.24 -1.87 -33.75
N GLU A 281 3.67 -1.13 -32.72
CA GLU A 281 3.41 -1.51 -31.34
C GLU A 281 1.93 -1.36 -30.95
N GLN A 282 1.26 -0.31 -31.41
CA GLN A 282 -0.19 -0.16 -31.20
C GLN A 282 -1.00 -1.29 -31.86
N ASP A 283 -0.60 -1.74 -33.06
CA ASP A 283 -1.20 -2.89 -33.74
C ASP A 283 -0.96 -4.22 -33.00
N ARG A 284 0.18 -4.34 -32.29
CA ARG A 284 0.44 -5.46 -31.36
C ARG A 284 -0.45 -5.36 -30.13
N HIS A 285 -0.55 -4.19 -29.51
CA HIS A 285 -1.41 -3.95 -28.34
C HIS A 285 -2.87 -4.30 -28.66
N ALA A 286 -3.37 -3.95 -29.85
CA ALA A 286 -4.72 -4.32 -30.30
C ALA A 286 -4.98 -5.83 -30.30
N ARG A 287 -3.92 -6.64 -30.44
CA ARG A 287 -3.92 -8.11 -30.41
C ARG A 287 -3.42 -8.71 -29.09
N ASN A 288 -3.36 -7.92 -28.01
CA ASN A 288 -2.87 -8.32 -26.68
C ASN A 288 -1.39 -8.73 -26.63
N ALA A 289 -0.54 -8.18 -27.50
CA ALA A 289 0.90 -8.44 -27.55
C ALA A 289 1.71 -7.16 -27.35
N CYS A 290 2.92 -7.28 -26.81
CA CYS A 290 3.87 -6.17 -26.65
C CYS A 290 5.33 -6.63 -26.81
N THR A 291 6.23 -5.68 -27.04
CA THR A 291 7.68 -5.86 -27.05
C THR A 291 8.34 -5.11 -25.91
N PHE A 292 9.47 -5.61 -25.42
CA PHE A 292 10.18 -4.99 -24.30
C PHE A 292 10.66 -3.56 -24.61
N GLN A 293 11.16 -3.32 -25.82
CA GLN A 293 11.71 -2.02 -26.22
C GLN A 293 10.67 -0.89 -26.20
N MET A 294 9.41 -1.20 -26.50
CA MET A 294 8.32 -0.23 -26.61
C MET A 294 7.37 -0.26 -25.41
N LEU A 295 7.74 -0.95 -24.33
CA LEU A 295 6.88 -1.18 -23.18
C LEU A 295 6.42 0.12 -22.49
N TRP A 296 7.24 1.18 -22.55
CA TRP A 296 6.90 2.51 -22.07
C TRP A 296 5.61 3.09 -22.71
N LEU A 297 5.29 2.70 -23.95
CA LEU A 297 4.09 3.14 -24.65
C LEU A 297 2.81 2.54 -24.04
N LEU A 298 2.93 1.37 -23.39
CA LEU A 298 1.82 0.67 -22.76
C LEU A 298 1.36 1.35 -21.45
N PHE A 299 2.28 2.02 -20.74
CA PHE A 299 2.08 2.56 -19.40
C PHE A 299 2.10 4.09 -19.42
N LYS A 300 0.91 4.70 -19.58
CA LYS A 300 0.74 6.16 -19.46
C LYS A 300 0.61 6.55 -17.98
N PRO A 301 1.35 7.56 -17.47
CA PRO A 301 1.13 8.09 -16.13
C PRO A 301 -0.34 8.45 -15.89
N GLY A 302 -0.88 7.99 -14.77
CA GLY A 302 -2.28 8.18 -14.39
C GLY A 302 -3.23 7.08 -14.87
N ASP A 303 -2.79 6.15 -15.71
CA ASP A 303 -3.58 4.96 -16.07
C ASP A 303 -3.64 3.96 -14.91
N THR A 304 -4.79 3.31 -14.76
CA THR A 304 -4.99 2.21 -13.82
C THR A 304 -4.44 0.90 -14.41
N VAL A 305 -3.67 0.17 -13.61
CA VAL A 305 -3.07 -1.13 -13.96
C VAL A 305 -3.45 -2.19 -12.93
N TYR A 306 -3.50 -3.46 -13.35
CA TYR A 306 -3.50 -4.58 -12.43
C TYR A 306 -2.08 -5.08 -12.23
N VAL A 307 -1.77 -5.45 -10.99
CA VAL A 307 -0.56 -6.17 -10.61
C VAL A 307 -0.98 -7.55 -10.12
N GLU A 308 -0.37 -8.57 -10.70
CA GLU A 308 -0.52 -9.96 -10.27
C GLU A 308 0.60 -10.31 -9.26
N ASN A 309 0.19 -10.91 -8.15
CA ASN A 309 1.12 -11.47 -7.18
C ASN A 309 0.57 -12.81 -6.67
N ARG A 310 1.19 -13.92 -7.11
CA ARG A 310 0.87 -15.29 -6.66
C ARG A 310 -0.62 -15.64 -6.83
N GLY A 311 -1.20 -15.28 -7.96
CA GLY A 311 -2.60 -15.53 -8.31
C GLY A 311 -3.59 -14.51 -7.75
N GLN A 312 -3.15 -13.52 -6.96
CA GLN A 312 -3.98 -12.41 -6.50
C GLN A 312 -3.73 -11.17 -7.34
N TYR A 313 -4.78 -10.42 -7.61
CA TYR A 313 -4.70 -9.15 -8.35
C TYR A 313 -4.95 -7.98 -7.42
N SER A 314 -4.25 -6.88 -7.66
CA SER A 314 -4.48 -5.59 -7.00
C SER A 314 -4.34 -4.48 -8.03
N ALA A 315 -5.13 -3.41 -7.87
CA ALA A 315 -5.09 -2.29 -8.79
C ALA A 315 -4.19 -1.17 -8.27
N PHE A 316 -3.47 -0.55 -9.19
CA PHE A 316 -2.58 0.57 -8.92
C PHE A 316 -2.77 1.64 -10.01
N VAL A 317 -2.23 2.83 -9.77
CA VAL A 317 -2.10 3.87 -10.80
C VAL A 317 -0.63 4.05 -11.14
N VAL A 318 -0.33 4.20 -12.43
CA VAL A 318 1.03 4.49 -12.90
C VAL A 318 1.44 5.90 -12.48
N GLN A 319 2.54 6.00 -11.74
CA GLN A 319 3.17 7.27 -11.39
C GLN A 319 4.18 7.66 -12.46
N GLU A 320 5.15 6.78 -12.71
CA GLU A 320 6.28 7.03 -13.61
C GLU A 320 6.80 5.70 -14.18
N VAL A 321 7.40 5.77 -15.37
CA VAL A 321 8.04 4.63 -16.02
C VAL A 321 9.50 4.99 -16.30
N GLY A 322 10.40 4.41 -15.51
CA GLY A 322 11.85 4.50 -15.70
C GLY A 322 12.38 3.43 -16.64
N THR A 323 13.16 3.85 -17.63
CA THR A 323 13.86 2.97 -18.59
C THR A 323 15.26 3.51 -18.91
N ASP A 324 16.05 2.75 -19.69
CA ASP A 324 17.35 3.24 -20.19
C ASP A 324 17.11 4.42 -21.15
N LYS A 325 17.84 5.53 -20.96
CA LYS A 325 17.75 6.74 -21.81
C LYS A 325 18.06 6.50 -23.29
N SER A 326 18.57 5.32 -23.62
CA SER A 326 18.90 4.88 -24.98
C SER A 326 18.08 3.65 -25.40
N ILE A 327 16.90 3.45 -24.82
CA ILE A 327 16.03 2.30 -25.11
C ILE A 327 15.69 2.16 -26.61
N LEU A 328 15.60 3.27 -27.35
CA LEU A 328 15.35 3.25 -28.80
C LEU A 328 16.64 3.17 -29.64
N SER A 329 17.82 3.19 -29.02
CA SER A 329 19.10 3.11 -29.73
C SER A 329 19.31 1.72 -30.32
N ASP A 330 19.70 1.70 -31.61
CA ASP A 330 20.05 0.48 -32.35
C ASP A 330 21.45 -0.08 -31.97
N ILE A 331 22.20 0.64 -31.13
CA ILE A 331 23.62 0.35 -30.82
C ILE A 331 23.79 -0.48 -29.53
N LYS A 332 22.75 -0.64 -28.71
CA LYS A 332 22.79 -1.40 -27.45
C LYS A 332 22.07 -2.74 -27.54
N TYR A 333 22.74 -3.82 -27.14
CA TYR A 333 22.18 -5.18 -27.10
C TYR A 333 21.62 -5.58 -25.72
N THR A 334 21.93 -4.84 -24.65
CA THR A 334 21.46 -5.13 -23.29
C THR A 334 20.82 -3.88 -22.67
N TYR A 335 19.50 -3.95 -22.45
CA TYR A 335 18.74 -2.90 -21.80
C TYR A 335 18.59 -3.21 -20.31
N LYS A 336 18.49 -2.18 -19.47
CA LYS A 336 18.12 -2.37 -18.07
C LYS A 336 16.64 -2.78 -17.96
N SER A 337 16.29 -3.47 -16.87
CA SER A 337 14.89 -3.76 -16.53
C SER A 337 14.08 -2.47 -16.40
N TYR A 338 12.82 -2.52 -16.81
CA TYR A 338 11.86 -1.44 -16.61
C TYR A 338 11.54 -1.27 -15.13
N GLN A 339 11.52 -0.02 -14.68
CA GLN A 339 11.15 0.36 -13.32
C GLN A 339 9.84 1.15 -13.39
N ILE A 340 8.74 0.55 -12.93
CA ILE A 340 7.42 1.18 -12.97
C ILE A 340 7.08 1.61 -11.56
N ALA A 341 7.07 2.92 -11.32
CA ALA A 341 6.57 3.50 -10.10
C ALA A 341 5.03 3.53 -10.16
N LEU A 342 4.41 2.96 -9.13
CA LEU A 342 2.97 2.79 -9.00
C LEU A 342 2.53 3.34 -7.65
N TRP A 343 1.27 3.72 -7.51
CA TRP A 343 0.71 4.00 -6.20
C TRP A 343 -0.66 3.34 -6.03
N SER A 344 -0.99 3.06 -4.76
CA SER A 344 -2.29 2.53 -4.31
C SER A 344 -2.72 3.23 -3.02
N LEU A 345 -3.95 3.00 -2.58
CA LEU A 345 -4.44 3.56 -1.31
C LEU A 345 -4.07 2.65 -0.15
N ARG A 346 -3.37 3.21 0.84
CA ARG A 346 -2.88 2.52 2.02
C ARG A 346 -3.28 3.28 3.28
N TYR A 347 -3.43 2.55 4.38
CA TYR A 347 -3.80 3.12 5.67
C TYR A 347 -2.56 3.22 6.58
N ASP A 348 -2.22 4.41 7.06
CA ASP A 348 -1.06 4.63 7.94
C ASP A 348 -1.36 4.38 9.43
N GLY A 349 -2.61 4.02 9.75
CA GLY A 349 -3.11 3.91 11.13
C GLY A 349 -3.98 5.08 11.57
N ARG A 350 -4.10 6.14 10.75
CA ARG A 350 -5.00 7.26 10.98
C ARG A 350 -5.75 7.67 9.70
N PHE A 351 -5.03 7.83 8.60
CA PHE A 351 -5.57 8.25 7.32
C PHE A 351 -5.28 7.20 6.25
N VAL A 352 -6.17 7.16 5.26
CA VAL A 352 -5.91 6.49 3.99
C VAL A 352 -5.39 7.52 3.00
N GLY A 353 -4.31 7.16 2.31
CA GLY A 353 -3.72 8.02 1.29
C GLY A 353 -2.91 7.23 0.28
N ARG A 354 -2.44 7.93 -0.75
CA ARG A 354 -1.60 7.35 -1.79
C ARG A 354 -0.26 6.95 -1.19
N SER A 355 0.18 5.75 -1.54
CA SER A 355 1.46 5.20 -1.13
C SER A 355 2.17 4.61 -2.36
N SER A 356 3.40 5.04 -2.60
CA SER A 356 4.19 4.64 -3.76
C SER A 356 4.81 3.24 -3.58
N THR A 357 4.97 2.52 -4.68
CA THR A 357 5.56 1.18 -4.76
C THR A 357 6.20 1.01 -6.13
N GLN A 358 7.32 0.28 -6.20
CA GLN A 358 8.06 0.09 -7.44
C GLN A 358 7.94 -1.35 -7.93
N MET A 359 7.70 -1.50 -9.23
CA MET A 359 7.60 -2.79 -9.92
C MET A 359 8.65 -2.92 -11.00
N ILE A 360 9.30 -4.08 -11.05
CA ILE A 360 10.36 -4.37 -12.03
C ILE A 360 9.81 -5.31 -13.09
N ILE A 361 9.94 -4.92 -14.36
CA ILE A 361 9.75 -5.84 -15.49
C ILE A 361 11.14 -6.20 -16.05
N PRO A 362 11.58 -7.46 -15.90
CA PRO A 362 12.85 -7.90 -16.46
C PRO A 362 12.79 -7.93 -17.99
N GLN A 363 13.95 -7.83 -18.62
CA GLN A 363 14.08 -7.96 -20.07
C GLN A 363 13.51 -9.29 -20.57
N PHE A 364 12.81 -9.24 -21.70
CA PHE A 364 12.37 -10.41 -22.46
C PHE A 364 12.52 -10.16 -23.95
N ASP A 365 12.72 -11.24 -24.70
CA ASP A 365 12.92 -11.20 -26.14
C ASP A 365 11.61 -11.45 -26.89
N GLY A 366 11.47 -10.82 -28.06
CA GLY A 366 10.33 -11.02 -28.95
C GLY A 366 9.01 -10.41 -28.44
N GLU A 367 7.91 -10.96 -28.96
CA GLU A 367 6.55 -10.56 -28.57
C GLU A 367 6.09 -11.39 -27.36
N ARG A 368 5.45 -10.71 -26.41
CA ARG A 368 4.86 -11.34 -25.23
C ARG A 368 3.42 -10.90 -25.07
N GLN A 369 2.58 -11.77 -24.49
CA GLN A 369 1.22 -11.36 -24.16
C GLN A 369 1.23 -10.35 -23.01
N ILE A 370 0.47 -9.26 -23.17
CA ILE A 370 0.41 -8.19 -22.16
C ILE A 370 -0.11 -8.72 -20.83
N THR A 371 -1.10 -9.60 -20.86
CA THR A 371 -1.71 -10.21 -19.66
C THR A 371 -0.81 -11.20 -18.91
N GLU A 372 0.33 -11.59 -19.49
CA GLU A 372 1.34 -12.44 -18.82
C GLU A 372 2.40 -11.61 -18.08
N LEU A 373 2.39 -10.29 -18.25
CA LEU A 373 3.24 -9.40 -17.47
C LEU A 373 2.75 -9.35 -16.03
N LYS A 374 3.67 -9.12 -15.09
CA LYS A 374 3.33 -8.94 -13.67
C LYS A 374 2.45 -7.70 -13.44
N VAL A 375 2.61 -6.68 -14.30
CA VAL A 375 1.80 -5.46 -14.29
C VAL A 375 1.34 -5.15 -15.71
N PHE A 376 0.07 -4.79 -15.88
CA PHE A 376 -0.50 -4.45 -17.18
C PHE A 376 -1.78 -3.58 -17.04
N PRO A 377 -2.17 -2.80 -18.06
CA PRO A 377 -3.35 -1.95 -18.00
C PRO A 377 -4.67 -2.72 -17.79
N VAL A 378 -5.56 -2.21 -16.94
CA VAL A 378 -6.82 -2.89 -16.59
C VAL A 378 -7.71 -3.21 -17.79
N ARG A 379 -7.65 -2.37 -18.85
CA ARG A 379 -8.44 -2.49 -20.08
C ARG A 379 -8.33 -3.85 -20.78
N PHE A 380 -7.23 -4.59 -20.60
CA PHE A 380 -7.02 -5.89 -21.23
C PHE A 380 -7.82 -7.02 -20.56
N ILE A 381 -8.01 -6.95 -19.24
CA ILE A 381 -8.87 -7.90 -18.53
C ILE A 381 -10.32 -7.42 -18.51
N ASP A 382 -10.57 -6.15 -18.17
CA ASP A 382 -11.92 -5.60 -18.04
C ASP A 382 -12.74 -5.78 -19.34
N LYS A 383 -12.11 -5.65 -20.51
CA LYS A 383 -12.77 -5.89 -21.81
C LYS A 383 -13.05 -7.37 -22.06
N ARG A 384 -12.20 -8.28 -21.55
CA ARG A 384 -12.29 -9.73 -21.75
C ARG A 384 -13.34 -10.36 -20.84
N ASP A 385 -13.42 -9.92 -19.60
CA ASP A 385 -14.31 -10.49 -18.58
C ASP A 385 -15.57 -9.64 -18.30
N GLY A 386 -15.69 -8.48 -18.96
CA GLY A 386 -16.81 -7.55 -18.74
C GLY A 386 -16.73 -6.79 -17.42
N GLY A 387 -15.53 -6.68 -16.81
CA GLY A 387 -15.29 -5.96 -15.56
C GLY A 387 -15.57 -6.79 -14.29
N THR A 388 -15.61 -8.12 -14.39
CA THR A 388 -15.88 -8.98 -13.22
C THR A 388 -14.78 -8.92 -12.17
N LEU A 389 -13.51 -8.94 -12.59
CA LEU A 389 -12.37 -8.76 -11.69
C LEU A 389 -12.42 -7.39 -11.02
N ARG A 390 -12.66 -6.34 -11.81
CA ARG A 390 -12.80 -4.97 -11.32
C ARG A 390 -13.86 -4.86 -10.22
N SER A 391 -15.06 -5.37 -10.48
CA SER A 391 -16.17 -5.34 -9.52
C SER A 391 -15.84 -6.13 -8.24
N THR A 392 -15.09 -7.22 -8.37
CA THR A 392 -14.63 -8.00 -7.21
C THR A 392 -13.65 -7.18 -6.36
N LEU A 393 -12.64 -6.57 -6.98
CA LEU A 393 -11.68 -5.72 -6.28
C LEU A 393 -12.34 -4.48 -5.65
N GLU A 394 -13.30 -3.85 -6.33
CA GLU A 394 -14.07 -2.74 -5.77
C GLU A 394 -14.85 -3.17 -4.52
N LYS A 395 -15.46 -4.37 -4.50
CA LYS A 395 -16.16 -4.91 -3.32
C LYS A 395 -15.19 -5.22 -2.18
N SER A 396 -14.06 -5.86 -2.48
CA SER A 396 -13.02 -6.17 -1.49
C SER A 396 -12.44 -4.89 -0.90
N GLY A 397 -12.16 -3.88 -1.73
CA GLY A 397 -11.67 -2.57 -1.29
C GLY A 397 -12.68 -1.79 -0.45
N LYS A 398 -13.98 -1.88 -0.78
CA LYS A 398 -15.05 -1.33 0.07
C LYS A 398 -15.07 -2.00 1.45
N ARG A 399 -15.04 -3.35 1.48
CA ARG A 399 -14.97 -4.12 2.73
C ARG A 399 -13.71 -3.80 3.54
N TRP A 400 -12.58 -3.60 2.87
CA TRP A 400 -11.32 -3.23 3.52
C TRP A 400 -11.46 -1.91 4.26
N TYR A 401 -12.01 -0.90 3.58
CA TYR A 401 -12.20 0.43 4.14
C TYR A 401 -13.21 0.45 5.30
N GLU A 402 -14.31 -0.29 5.17
CA GLU A 402 -15.33 -0.44 6.23
C GLU A 402 -14.79 -1.08 7.51
N LEU A 403 -13.76 -1.93 7.40
CA LEU A 403 -13.14 -2.61 8.55
C LEU A 403 -12.03 -1.79 9.24
N LEU A 404 -11.56 -0.68 8.66
CA LEU A 404 -10.48 0.15 9.23
C LEU A 404 -10.82 0.82 10.58
N PRO A 405 -12.06 1.31 10.83
CA PRO A 405 -12.45 1.83 12.14
C PRO A 405 -12.29 0.82 13.29
N GLY A 406 -12.27 -0.46 12.95
CA GLY A 406 -12.05 -1.58 13.87
C GLY A 406 -13.35 -2.27 14.25
N GLN A 407 -13.38 -3.58 14.03
CA GLN A 407 -14.55 -4.42 14.29
C GLN A 407 -14.13 -5.87 14.53
N GLN A 408 -14.96 -6.60 15.28
CA GLN A 408 -14.85 -8.05 15.39
C GLN A 408 -15.27 -8.74 14.10
N VAL A 409 -14.46 -9.70 13.66
CA VAL A 409 -14.70 -10.55 12.50
C VAL A 409 -14.51 -12.03 12.87
N HIS A 410 -15.07 -12.90 12.05
CA HIS A 410 -14.73 -14.32 12.06
C HIS A 410 -13.82 -14.60 10.86
N TYR A 411 -12.56 -14.88 11.13
CA TYR A 411 -11.56 -15.11 10.09
C TYR A 411 -11.51 -16.59 9.72
N ARG A 412 -11.60 -16.88 8.42
CA ARG A 412 -11.46 -18.25 7.89
C ARG A 412 -10.54 -18.26 6.68
N GLY A 413 -9.28 -18.64 6.88
CA GLY A 413 -8.28 -18.70 5.83
C GLY A 413 -6.84 -18.72 6.34
N GLU A 414 -5.88 -18.68 5.44
CA GLU A 414 -4.47 -18.57 5.78
C GLU A 414 -4.10 -17.12 6.16
N PHE A 415 -3.14 -16.93 7.05
CA PHE A 415 -2.62 -15.60 7.35
C PHE A 415 -1.72 -15.08 6.23
N VAL A 416 -1.78 -13.78 5.97
CA VAL A 416 -0.99 -13.13 4.92
C VAL A 416 0.32 -12.61 5.53
N ASP A 417 1.46 -13.01 4.97
CA ASP A 417 2.79 -12.53 5.38
C ASP A 417 3.45 -11.70 4.26
N ARG A 418 3.49 -10.38 4.44
CA ARG A 418 4.15 -9.45 3.51
C ARG A 418 5.68 -9.53 3.52
N ARG A 419 6.32 -10.20 4.51
CA ARG A 419 7.78 -10.34 4.54
C ARG A 419 8.32 -11.12 3.35
N ARG A 420 7.50 -11.97 2.72
CA ARG A 420 7.87 -12.72 1.50
C ARG A 420 7.71 -11.94 0.20
N ASP A 421 7.10 -10.75 0.22
CA ASP A 421 6.91 -9.94 -0.99
C ASP A 421 8.08 -8.97 -1.23
N ASN A 422 8.85 -8.66 -0.19
CA ASN A 422 10.04 -7.79 -0.28
C ASN A 422 11.34 -8.52 -0.70
N SER A 423 11.29 -9.76 -1.20
CA SER A 423 12.49 -10.44 -1.74
C SER A 423 12.98 -9.87 -3.09
N ASN A 424 12.52 -8.67 -3.46
CA ASN A 424 13.00 -7.88 -4.58
C ASN A 424 13.78 -6.62 -4.16
N GLU A 425 14.14 -6.46 -2.88
CA GLU A 425 15.23 -5.55 -2.51
C GLU A 425 16.55 -6.11 -3.09
N SER A 426 16.93 -5.51 -4.20
CA SER A 426 18.17 -5.70 -4.95
C SER A 426 19.39 -6.00 -4.10
N HIS A 427 20.03 -7.13 -4.39
CA HIS A 427 21.49 -7.26 -4.30
C HIS A 427 22.14 -6.16 -5.12
N SER A 428 22.47 -5.05 -4.47
CA SER A 428 23.53 -4.14 -4.88
C SER A 428 24.23 -3.63 -3.62
N ARG A 429 25.01 -4.51 -3.01
CA ARG A 429 26.15 -4.11 -2.18
C ARG A 429 27.38 -4.75 -2.80
N SER A 430 28.35 -3.89 -3.09
CA SER A 430 29.68 -4.20 -3.58
C SER A 430 30.30 -5.38 -2.84
N ASP A 431 30.82 -6.31 -3.62
CA ASP A 431 31.76 -7.34 -3.19
C ASP A 431 33.00 -6.65 -2.62
N ASP A 432 33.11 -6.60 -1.29
CA ASP A 432 34.35 -6.45 -0.51
C ASP A 432 33.90 -6.32 0.96
N ASP A 433 33.61 -7.46 1.60
CA ASP A 433 33.72 -7.70 3.04
C ASP A 433 33.37 -9.18 3.29
N ASP A 434 34.36 -10.05 3.12
CA ASP A 434 34.37 -11.41 3.66
C ASP A 434 34.46 -11.32 5.19
N ASP A 435 33.32 -11.25 5.87
CA ASP A 435 33.21 -11.51 7.30
C ASP A 435 31.88 -12.24 7.58
N ASP A 436 32.00 -13.55 7.80
CA ASP A 436 31.09 -14.46 8.49
C ASP A 436 29.57 -14.15 8.40
N GLU A 437 28.86 -14.95 7.61
CA GLU A 437 27.41 -15.16 7.70
C GLU A 437 26.98 -15.51 9.14
N LYS A 438 26.72 -14.48 9.94
CA LYS A 438 25.95 -14.57 11.17
C LYS A 438 24.73 -13.66 11.04
N PRO A 439 23.50 -14.19 11.17
CA PRO A 439 22.29 -13.41 11.07
C PRO A 439 22.33 -12.23 12.06
N TRP A 440 22.23 -11.02 11.52
CA TRP A 440 22.09 -9.73 12.21
C TRP A 440 21.02 -9.68 13.34
N PHE A 441 20.22 -10.74 13.48
CA PHE A 441 19.27 -11.01 14.55
C PHE A 441 19.90 -11.08 15.96
N GLU A 442 21.15 -11.54 16.13
CA GLU A 442 21.74 -11.71 17.47
C GLU A 442 22.21 -10.41 18.12
N THR A 443 22.68 -9.43 17.33
CA THR A 443 23.19 -8.16 17.86
C THR A 443 22.06 -7.18 18.20
N MET A 444 20.91 -7.26 17.52
CA MET A 444 19.74 -6.38 17.78
C MET A 444 18.96 -6.77 19.06
N VAL A 445 19.06 -8.02 19.51
CA VAL A 445 18.40 -8.53 20.73
C VAL A 445 18.94 -7.88 22.02
N ARG A 446 20.15 -7.30 22.00
CA ARG A 446 20.70 -6.59 23.17
C ARG A 446 20.17 -5.16 23.34
N TYR A 447 19.63 -4.53 22.29
CA TYR A 447 19.26 -3.11 22.31
C TYR A 447 17.75 -2.82 22.50
N LEU A 448 16.88 -3.84 22.49
CA LEU A 448 15.44 -3.69 22.69
C LEU A 448 14.99 -4.36 23.99
N LYS A 449 15.32 -3.75 25.13
CA LYS A 449 14.63 -4.00 26.41
C LYS A 449 13.47 -3.02 26.50
N GLY A 450 12.25 -3.49 26.22
CA GLY A 450 11.01 -2.72 26.42
C GLY A 450 9.77 -3.24 25.68
N ALA A 451 9.94 -4.07 24.65
CA ALA A 451 8.84 -4.84 24.06
C ALA A 451 9.25 -6.31 24.06
N SER A 452 8.47 -7.17 24.72
CA SER A 452 8.81 -8.59 24.79
C SER A 452 8.80 -9.20 23.40
N ARG A 453 9.94 -9.79 23.02
CA ARG A 453 10.22 -10.60 21.81
C ARG A 453 9.11 -11.61 21.43
N ARG A 454 8.16 -11.90 22.32
CA ARG A 454 7.11 -12.93 22.17
C ARG A 454 5.92 -12.52 21.29
N ASP A 455 5.56 -11.23 21.23
CA ASP A 455 4.29 -10.83 20.59
C ASP A 455 4.28 -10.88 19.05
N VAL A 456 5.47 -10.88 18.42
CA VAL A 456 5.62 -10.78 16.95
C VAL A 456 6.39 -11.96 16.34
N ILE A 457 7.16 -12.71 17.14
CA ILE A 457 8.15 -13.66 16.60
C ILE A 457 7.79 -15.13 16.86
N ASP A 458 7.00 -15.45 17.89
CA ASP A 458 6.70 -16.83 18.28
C ASP A 458 5.22 -17.23 18.19
N ALA A 459 4.39 -16.48 17.43
CA ALA A 459 3.14 -17.10 16.98
C ALA A 459 3.52 -18.35 16.19
N PRO A 460 3.03 -19.56 16.55
CA PRO A 460 3.35 -20.75 15.78
C PRO A 460 3.08 -20.42 14.33
N ARG A 461 4.05 -20.71 13.46
CA ARG A 461 3.86 -20.73 12.01
C ARG A 461 2.83 -21.82 11.74
N ASN A 462 1.57 -21.54 12.04
CA ASN A 462 0.45 -22.35 11.65
C ASN A 462 0.35 -22.10 10.16
N SER A 463 1.07 -22.91 9.40
CA SER A 463 1.05 -22.96 7.95
C SER A 463 -0.24 -23.58 7.42
N GLY A 464 -1.34 -23.44 8.17
CA GLY A 464 -2.62 -24.04 7.89
C GLY A 464 -3.72 -23.02 8.07
N PRO A 465 -4.89 -23.24 7.44
CA PRO A 465 -6.02 -22.33 7.51
C PRO A 465 -6.45 -22.17 8.97
N PHE A 466 -6.54 -20.92 9.42
CA PHE A 466 -7.14 -20.57 10.70
C PHE A 466 -8.64 -20.39 10.54
N ASP A 467 -9.38 -20.81 11.56
CA ASP A 467 -10.83 -20.62 11.67
C ASP A 467 -11.13 -20.15 13.11
N GLY A 468 -11.55 -18.89 13.26
CA GLY A 468 -11.83 -18.33 14.57
C GLY A 468 -12.09 -16.83 14.61
N ARG A 469 -12.35 -16.31 15.81
CA ARG A 469 -12.60 -14.88 16.04
C ARG A 469 -11.31 -14.06 15.99
N ALA A 470 -11.38 -12.92 15.32
CA ALA A 470 -10.34 -11.91 15.29
C ALA A 470 -10.95 -10.52 15.48
N TYR A 471 -10.18 -9.57 16.00
CA TYR A 471 -10.56 -8.17 16.03
C TYR A 471 -9.67 -7.39 15.08
N VAL A 472 -10.23 -6.77 14.04
CA VAL A 472 -9.47 -5.94 13.10
C VAL A 472 -9.14 -4.61 13.78
N ASP A 473 -7.86 -4.28 13.88
CA ASP A 473 -7.41 -2.99 14.44
C ASP A 473 -6.03 -2.63 13.88
N THR A 474 -6.03 -2.30 12.60
CA THR A 474 -4.80 -1.96 11.88
C THR A 474 -4.13 -0.70 12.45
N GLY A 475 -4.92 0.24 13.00
CA GLY A 475 -4.40 1.45 13.65
C GLY A 475 -3.59 1.15 14.91
N SER A 476 -4.11 0.32 15.82
CA SER A 476 -3.33 -0.10 17.00
C SER A 476 -2.11 -0.92 16.63
N PHE A 477 -2.22 -1.79 15.62
CA PHE A 477 -1.08 -2.55 15.14
C PHE A 477 0.07 -1.62 14.72
N TYR A 478 -0.21 -0.59 13.92
CA TYR A 478 0.82 0.38 13.54
C TYR A 478 1.28 1.28 14.68
N SER A 479 0.42 1.61 15.65
CA SER A 479 0.87 2.31 16.85
C SER A 479 1.84 1.49 17.70
N LEU A 480 1.63 0.16 17.78
CA LEU A 480 2.51 -0.76 18.51
C LEU A 480 3.78 -1.09 17.70
N PHE A 481 3.65 -1.14 16.37
CA PHE A 481 4.75 -1.47 15.46
C PHE A 481 4.89 -0.43 14.32
N PRO A 482 5.36 0.80 14.62
CA PRO A 482 5.39 1.91 13.65
C PRO A 482 6.22 1.62 12.39
N ARG A 483 7.20 0.70 12.46
CA ARG A 483 8.05 0.32 11.32
C ARG A 483 7.27 -0.37 10.19
N PHE A 484 6.10 -0.94 10.47
CA PHE A 484 5.26 -1.59 9.45
C PHE A 484 4.19 -0.64 8.87
N ALA A 485 4.04 0.56 9.43
CA ALA A 485 3.09 1.55 8.92
C ALA A 485 3.54 2.02 7.53
N PRO A 486 2.67 1.99 6.51
CA PRO A 486 2.99 2.54 5.21
C PRO A 486 3.18 4.05 5.30
N LYS A 487 4.07 4.59 4.47
CA LYS A 487 4.14 6.03 4.25
C LYS A 487 3.03 6.41 3.27
N ILE A 488 2.21 7.37 3.66
CA ILE A 488 1.17 7.94 2.81
C ILE A 488 1.56 9.35 2.40
N CYS A 489 0.99 9.84 1.30
CA CYS A 489 1.35 11.12 0.70
C CYS A 489 2.83 11.19 0.30
N ASP A 490 3.44 10.05 -0.01
CA ASP A 490 4.84 9.89 -0.43
C ASP A 490 5.00 9.82 -1.95
N THR A 491 3.98 10.25 -2.70
CA THR A 491 4.07 10.38 -4.15
C THR A 491 4.77 11.69 -4.49
N ASP A 492 5.92 11.61 -5.15
CA ASP A 492 6.71 12.78 -5.58
C ASP A 492 6.12 13.51 -6.82
N ASP A 493 4.79 13.45 -7.00
CA ASP A 493 4.09 13.93 -8.19
C ASP A 493 3.60 15.38 -8.12
N THR A 494 3.75 16.03 -6.96
CA THR A 494 3.41 17.45 -6.78
C THR A 494 4.60 18.40 -7.04
N GLY A 495 5.81 17.88 -7.23
CA GLY A 495 7.04 18.63 -7.46
C GLY A 495 8.11 18.42 -6.37
N GLU A 496 9.38 18.39 -6.78
CA GLU A 496 10.53 18.28 -5.88
C GLU A 496 10.67 19.54 -5.01
N ASP A 497 11.13 19.38 -3.75
CA ASP A 497 11.46 20.45 -2.80
C ASP A 497 10.33 21.42 -2.40
N LEU A 498 9.07 21.08 -2.62
CA LEU A 498 7.94 21.88 -2.11
C LEU A 498 7.80 21.71 -0.59
N ALA A 499 7.71 22.83 0.13
CA ALA A 499 7.46 22.82 1.56
C ALA A 499 6.10 22.19 1.89
N LEU A 500 6.05 21.39 2.96
CA LEU A 500 4.81 20.83 3.49
C LEU A 500 3.84 21.97 3.86
N CYS A 501 2.58 21.84 3.46
CA CYS A 501 1.60 22.86 3.73
C CYS A 501 1.05 22.75 5.16
N ALA A 502 1.07 23.87 5.91
CA ALA A 502 0.54 23.96 7.26
C ALA A 502 -0.97 24.26 7.37
N CYS A 503 -1.75 24.13 6.29
CA CYS A 503 -3.20 24.35 6.34
C CYS A 503 -3.93 23.21 7.08
N SER A 504 -5.17 23.48 7.50
CA SER A 504 -6.00 22.51 8.22
C SER A 504 -6.39 21.29 7.38
N GLU A 505 -6.36 21.40 6.04
CA GLU A 505 -6.70 20.30 5.12
C GLU A 505 -5.54 19.34 4.91
N CYS A 506 -4.31 19.85 4.81
CA CYS A 506 -3.12 19.03 4.57
C CYS A 506 -2.52 18.45 5.85
N TYR A 507 -2.92 18.95 7.03
CA TYR A 507 -2.40 18.54 8.34
C TYR A 507 -0.86 18.59 8.47
N GLY A 508 -0.17 19.40 7.64
CA GLY A 508 1.30 19.41 7.60
C GLY A 508 1.92 18.16 6.97
N ARG A 509 1.14 17.30 6.30
CA ARG A 509 1.59 15.97 5.82
C ARG A 509 1.97 15.91 4.34
N ARG A 510 1.58 16.92 3.55
CA ARG A 510 1.92 17.02 2.12
C ARG A 510 2.00 18.47 1.65
N ALA A 511 2.65 18.69 0.52
CA ALA A 511 2.57 19.96 -0.21
C ALA A 511 1.14 20.16 -0.78
N HIS A 512 0.75 21.42 -1.00
CA HIS A 512 -0.51 21.68 -1.70
C HIS A 512 -0.39 21.21 -3.16
N PRO A 513 -1.33 20.38 -3.64
CA PRO A 513 -1.29 19.95 -5.03
C PRO A 513 -1.53 21.16 -5.96
N PRO A 514 -1.00 21.12 -7.19
CA PRO A 514 -1.29 22.13 -8.20
C PRO A 514 -2.80 22.29 -8.46
N LEU A 515 -3.19 23.43 -9.02
CA LEU A 515 -4.57 23.66 -9.46
C LEU A 515 -4.96 22.56 -10.48
N ASN A 516 -6.17 22.01 -10.37
CA ASN A 516 -6.70 20.92 -11.21
C ASN A 516 -5.96 19.57 -11.11
N PHE A 517 -5.11 19.38 -10.10
CA PHE A 517 -4.43 18.09 -9.89
C PHE A 517 -5.44 16.94 -9.68
N PRO A 518 -5.41 15.88 -10.52
CA PRO A 518 -6.49 14.90 -10.58
C PRO A 518 -6.60 14.00 -9.33
N TRP A 519 -5.55 13.94 -8.51
CA TRP A 519 -5.46 13.05 -7.36
C TRP A 519 -5.58 13.78 -6.02
N ALA A 520 -5.93 15.08 -6.01
CA ALA A 520 -5.96 15.90 -4.81
C ALA A 520 -6.87 15.33 -3.70
N SER A 521 -7.89 14.56 -4.09
CA SER A 521 -8.90 13.97 -3.21
C SER A 521 -8.62 12.51 -2.82
N TYR A 522 -7.46 11.95 -3.17
CA TYR A 522 -7.09 10.56 -2.86
C TYR A 522 -6.21 10.44 -1.60
N ASP A 523 -5.86 11.57 -0.98
CA ASP A 523 -5.00 11.64 0.19
C ASP A 523 -5.78 12.11 1.43
N LEU A 524 -5.29 11.70 2.60
CA LEU A 524 -5.76 12.15 3.91
C LEU A 524 -7.25 11.85 4.20
N LEU A 525 -7.76 10.75 3.63
CA LEU A 525 -9.11 10.25 3.87
C LEU A 525 -9.18 9.66 5.28
N ASP A 526 -10.11 10.12 6.13
CA ASP A 526 -10.25 9.65 7.51
C ASP A 526 -11.38 8.61 7.60
N PRO A 527 -11.08 7.30 7.77
CA PRO A 527 -12.12 6.26 7.84
C PRO A 527 -13.16 6.45 8.95
N MET A 528 -12.85 7.25 9.98
CA MET A 528 -13.79 7.55 11.06
C MET A 528 -14.82 8.62 10.66
N ARG A 529 -14.47 9.50 9.70
CA ARG A 529 -15.31 10.63 9.26
C ARG A 529 -15.89 10.40 7.87
N ASP A 530 -15.05 9.97 6.95
CA ASP A 530 -15.34 9.81 5.52
C ASP A 530 -15.84 8.39 5.25
N LYS A 531 -17.11 8.09 5.54
CA LYS A 531 -17.63 6.71 5.41
C LYS A 531 -17.78 6.19 3.98
N ASP A 532 -17.71 7.08 2.99
CA ASP A 532 -17.92 6.76 1.58
C ASP A 532 -16.76 7.28 0.73
N LEU A 533 -16.20 6.41 -0.10
CA LEU A 533 -15.11 6.73 -1.04
C LEU A 533 -15.61 6.95 -2.47
N THR A 534 -16.92 6.97 -2.71
CA THR A 534 -17.46 7.26 -4.04
C THR A 534 -17.10 8.67 -4.52
N LEU A 535 -16.80 8.77 -5.81
CA LEU A 535 -16.49 10.01 -6.50
C LEU A 535 -17.72 10.51 -7.25
N GLN A 536 -18.17 11.74 -6.96
CA GLN A 536 -19.38 12.31 -7.55
C GLN A 536 -19.23 12.71 -9.04
N SER A 537 -18.01 13.01 -9.49
CA SER A 537 -17.74 13.47 -10.85
C SER A 537 -16.32 13.11 -11.27
N SER A 538 -16.06 11.84 -11.58
CA SER A 538 -14.76 11.36 -12.04
C SER A 538 -14.84 10.62 -13.37
N ALA A 539 -13.97 10.99 -14.31
CA ALA A 539 -13.78 10.27 -15.57
C ALA A 539 -13.36 8.79 -15.35
N ARG A 540 -12.82 8.45 -14.18
CA ARG A 540 -12.34 7.10 -13.81
C ARG A 540 -13.42 6.21 -13.19
N GLY A 541 -14.64 6.73 -13.08
CA GLY A 541 -15.78 6.07 -12.46
C GLY A 541 -15.92 6.37 -10.97
N PRO A 542 -17.12 6.15 -10.39
CA PRO A 542 -17.41 6.51 -9.02
C PRO A 542 -16.63 5.68 -7.99
N ASN A 543 -16.31 4.42 -8.30
CA ASN A 543 -15.69 3.48 -7.36
C ASN A 543 -14.16 3.40 -7.46
N HIS A 544 -13.51 4.31 -8.20
CA HIS A 544 -12.08 4.20 -8.48
C HIS A 544 -11.21 4.18 -7.21
N ARG A 545 -11.60 4.87 -6.13
CA ARG A 545 -10.88 4.78 -4.84
C ARG A 545 -10.96 3.38 -4.23
N TYR A 546 -12.13 2.75 -4.24
CA TYR A 546 -12.30 1.38 -3.74
C TYR A 546 -11.47 0.38 -4.53
N LEU A 547 -11.36 0.56 -5.85
CA LEU A 547 -10.52 -0.29 -6.69
C LEU A 547 -9.04 -0.28 -6.27
N LEU A 548 -8.54 0.86 -5.76
CA LEU A 548 -7.15 1.06 -5.36
C LEU A 548 -6.85 0.74 -3.90
N CYS A 549 -7.84 0.30 -3.12
CA CYS A 549 -7.64 -0.09 -1.73
C CYS A 549 -6.82 -1.38 -1.61
N ASP A 550 -6.09 -1.48 -0.50
CA ASP A 550 -5.36 -2.69 -0.13
C ASP A 550 -6.32 -3.86 0.20
N SER A 551 -5.83 -5.10 0.16
CA SER A 551 -6.57 -6.28 0.59
C SER A 551 -6.12 -6.79 1.97
N LEU A 552 -5.00 -6.27 2.48
CA LEU A 552 -4.42 -6.65 3.76
C LEU A 552 -4.95 -5.79 4.92
N LEU A 553 -5.42 -6.44 5.97
CA LEU A 553 -5.74 -5.86 7.27
C LEU A 553 -4.85 -6.48 8.35
N HIS A 554 -4.61 -5.76 9.44
CA HIS A 554 -4.00 -6.35 10.63
C HIS A 554 -5.07 -6.56 11.70
N GLY A 555 -5.20 -7.80 12.13
CA GLY A 555 -6.15 -8.20 13.16
C GLY A 555 -5.49 -8.95 14.31
N PHE A 556 -6.10 -8.83 15.47
CA PHE A 556 -5.69 -9.53 16.67
C PHE A 556 -6.52 -10.80 16.84
N ILE A 557 -5.86 -11.96 16.83
CA ILE A 557 -6.50 -13.25 17.01
C ILE A 557 -6.80 -13.45 18.50
N LEU A 558 -8.08 -13.43 18.88
CA LEU A 558 -8.48 -13.43 20.30
C LEU A 558 -8.07 -14.72 21.03
N LYS A 559 -8.10 -15.86 20.34
CA LYS A 559 -7.77 -17.18 20.91
C LYS A 559 -6.28 -17.35 21.21
N THR A 560 -5.41 -16.93 20.29
CA THR A 560 -3.96 -17.06 20.42
C THR A 560 -3.29 -15.81 20.96
N ARG A 561 -4.04 -14.71 21.07
CA ARG A 561 -3.60 -13.39 21.53
C ARG A 561 -2.41 -12.84 20.74
N SER A 562 -2.46 -13.00 19.41
CA SER A 562 -1.39 -12.59 18.52
C SER A 562 -1.91 -11.75 17.35
N TRP A 563 -1.09 -10.81 16.90
CA TRP A 563 -1.36 -10.03 15.70
C TRP A 563 -1.05 -10.83 14.44
N GLN A 564 -1.95 -10.79 13.45
CA GLN A 564 -1.80 -11.48 12.17
C GLN A 564 -2.26 -10.60 11.01
N GLY A 565 -1.66 -10.83 9.84
CA GLY A 565 -2.14 -10.27 8.57
C GLY A 565 -3.35 -11.06 8.08
N LEU A 566 -4.47 -10.37 7.87
CA LEU A 566 -5.75 -10.95 7.46
C LEU A 566 -6.09 -10.47 6.05
N HIS A 567 -6.43 -11.40 5.16
CA HIS A 567 -6.98 -11.04 3.86
C HIS A 567 -8.45 -10.64 4.01
N VAL A 568 -8.84 -9.50 3.44
CA VAL A 568 -10.19 -8.93 3.60
C VAL A 568 -11.32 -9.89 3.21
N ASP A 569 -11.15 -10.67 2.16
CA ASP A 569 -12.17 -11.62 1.68
C ASP A 569 -12.44 -12.77 2.67
N ASN A 570 -11.48 -13.07 3.53
CA ASN A 570 -11.58 -14.12 4.54
C ASN A 570 -12.13 -13.60 5.89
N CYS A 571 -12.36 -12.29 6.02
CA CYS A 571 -12.89 -11.65 7.22
C CYS A 571 -14.41 -11.67 7.22
N LEU A 572 -15.03 -12.77 7.63
CA LEU A 572 -16.49 -12.96 7.64
C LEU A 572 -17.18 -12.26 8.82
N GLU A 573 -18.49 -12.05 8.69
CA GLU A 573 -19.29 -11.55 9.82
C GLU A 573 -19.31 -12.58 10.96
N PRO A 574 -19.16 -12.13 12.22
CA PRO A 574 -19.21 -13.04 13.35
C PRO A 574 -20.63 -13.57 13.57
N LYS A 575 -20.81 -14.90 13.57
CA LYS A 575 -22.05 -15.55 14.06
C LYS A 575 -22.19 -15.35 15.57
N VAL A 576 -23.16 -14.57 16.04
CA VAL A 576 -23.33 -14.25 17.46
C VAL A 576 -24.39 -15.16 18.09
N HIS A 577 -24.13 -15.67 19.30
CA HIS A 577 -25.09 -16.50 20.04
C HIS A 577 -25.72 -15.72 21.21
N VAL A 578 -26.66 -14.83 20.89
CA VAL A 578 -27.29 -13.94 21.89
C VAL A 578 -28.01 -14.73 22.99
N ASP A 579 -28.64 -15.86 22.63
CA ASP A 579 -29.41 -16.71 23.57
C ASP A 579 -28.51 -17.58 24.49
N ALA A 580 -27.18 -17.49 24.36
CA ALA A 580 -26.25 -18.33 25.12
C ALA A 580 -26.43 -18.19 26.64
N ILE A 581 -26.68 -16.97 27.12
CA ILE A 581 -26.91 -16.68 28.54
C ILE A 581 -28.20 -17.33 29.08
N ASP A 582 -29.22 -17.48 28.25
CA ASP A 582 -30.48 -18.09 28.67
C ASP A 582 -30.33 -19.60 28.85
N LYS A 583 -29.44 -20.22 28.06
CA LYS A 583 -29.05 -21.62 28.18
C LYS A 583 -28.10 -21.90 29.36
N LEU A 584 -27.42 -20.89 29.92
CA LEU A 584 -26.57 -21.10 31.10
C LEU A 584 -27.37 -21.65 32.29
N VAL A 585 -26.93 -22.71 32.96
CA VAL A 585 -27.59 -23.20 34.17
C VAL A 585 -27.17 -22.34 35.36
N MET A 586 -28.07 -21.45 35.78
CA MET A 586 -27.87 -20.47 36.85
C MET A 586 -29.24 -19.93 37.31
N PRO A 587 -29.41 -19.55 38.59
CA PRO A 587 -30.62 -18.86 39.05
C PRO A 587 -30.97 -17.64 38.19
N ALA A 588 -32.26 -17.49 37.83
CA ALA A 588 -32.73 -16.39 36.98
C ALA A 588 -32.38 -15.01 37.55
N SER A 589 -32.44 -14.84 38.88
CA SER A 589 -32.05 -13.61 39.57
C SER A 589 -30.60 -13.19 39.30
N HIS A 590 -29.67 -14.15 39.25
CA HIS A 590 -28.27 -13.87 38.93
C HIS A 590 -28.11 -13.49 37.45
N LYS A 591 -28.81 -14.19 36.54
CA LYS A 591 -28.80 -13.85 35.11
C LYS A 591 -29.30 -12.43 34.87
N ASP A 592 -30.43 -12.08 35.47
CA ASP A 592 -31.05 -10.76 35.35
C ASP A 592 -30.14 -9.66 35.91
N MET A 593 -29.47 -9.92 37.03
CA MET A 593 -28.48 -9.02 37.61
C MET A 593 -27.30 -8.78 36.65
N ILE A 594 -26.71 -9.85 36.10
CA ILE A 594 -25.58 -9.72 35.17
C ILE A 594 -26.04 -8.97 33.91
N LYS A 595 -27.20 -9.34 33.33
CA LYS A 595 -27.78 -8.66 32.16
C LYS A 595 -27.96 -7.16 32.44
N ALA A 596 -28.56 -6.79 33.58
CA ALA A 596 -28.80 -5.39 33.94
C ALA A 596 -27.51 -4.58 34.11
N LEU A 597 -26.47 -5.17 34.69
CA LEU A 597 -25.19 -4.49 34.91
C LEU A 597 -24.41 -4.30 33.62
N VAL A 598 -24.43 -5.32 32.76
CA VAL A 598 -23.73 -5.30 31.48
C VAL A 598 -24.45 -4.42 30.45
N GLN A 599 -25.79 -4.30 30.54
CA GLN A 599 -26.58 -3.50 29.61
C GLN A 599 -26.17 -2.02 29.56
N LYS A 600 -25.61 -1.50 30.66
CA LYS A 600 -25.06 -0.13 30.74
C LYS A 600 -23.93 0.12 29.73
N PHE A 601 -23.19 -0.92 29.36
CA PHE A 601 -22.11 -0.85 28.37
C PHE A 601 -22.61 -1.09 26.94
N THR A 602 -23.84 -1.56 26.75
CA THR A 602 -24.40 -1.87 25.42
C THR A 602 -25.37 -0.82 24.88
N GLY A 603 -25.80 0.15 25.70
CA GLY A 603 -26.73 1.19 25.28
C GLY A 603 -26.08 2.31 24.44
N PRO A 604 -26.87 3.13 23.72
CA PRO A 604 -26.35 4.33 23.05
C PRO A 604 -25.64 5.24 24.05
N GLU A 605 -24.57 5.95 23.64
CA GLU A 605 -23.81 6.86 24.53
C GLU A 605 -24.71 7.85 25.27
N SER A 606 -25.83 8.27 24.66
CA SER A 606 -26.84 9.14 25.25
C SER A 606 -27.59 8.54 26.46
N VAL A 607 -27.67 7.21 26.54
CA VAL A 607 -28.25 6.45 27.67
C VAL A 607 -27.19 6.18 28.73
N ALA A 608 -25.95 5.88 28.31
CA ALA A 608 -24.80 5.73 29.21
C ALA A 608 -24.47 7.04 29.97
N ALA A 609 -24.54 8.18 29.29
CA ALA A 609 -24.31 9.52 29.87
C ALA A 609 -25.37 9.95 30.89
N LYS A 610 -26.57 9.34 30.89
CA LYS A 610 -27.65 9.59 31.86
C LYS A 610 -27.69 8.57 33.00
N SER A 611 -26.76 7.61 33.03
CA SER A 611 -26.72 6.60 34.09
C SER A 611 -26.25 7.23 35.42
N TRP A 612 -26.99 6.98 36.49
CA TRP A 612 -26.66 7.45 37.84
C TRP A 612 -25.33 6.86 38.30
N ARG A 613 -24.45 7.72 38.85
CA ARG A 613 -23.13 7.36 39.38
C ARG A 613 -23.08 7.62 40.88
N ALA A 614 -22.55 6.67 41.64
CA ALA A 614 -22.40 6.81 43.09
C ALA A 614 -21.18 7.65 43.50
N ASP A 615 -20.12 7.64 42.68
CA ASP A 615 -18.87 8.33 42.98
C ASP A 615 -18.91 9.81 42.57
N TYR A 616 -18.45 10.67 43.47
CA TYR A 616 -18.34 12.12 43.28
C TYR A 616 -17.11 12.54 42.45
N ILE A 617 -16.15 11.63 42.26
CA ILE A 617 -14.92 11.86 41.49
C ILE A 617 -15.12 11.28 40.09
N GLU A 618 -15.07 12.13 39.08
CA GLU A 618 -15.07 11.69 37.68
C GLU A 618 -13.87 10.76 37.42
N ASN A 619 -14.05 9.71 36.61
CA ASN A 619 -13.01 8.74 36.21
C ASN A 619 -12.65 7.61 37.21
N LYS A 620 -13.32 7.51 38.36
CA LYS A 620 -13.15 6.42 39.33
C LYS A 620 -14.38 5.50 39.33
N GLY A 621 -14.18 4.18 39.37
CA GLY A 621 -15.28 3.20 39.49
C GLY A 621 -16.15 3.01 38.24
N GLU A 622 -15.65 3.34 37.05
CA GLU A 622 -16.43 3.24 35.79
C GLU A 622 -16.43 1.82 35.17
N GLY A 623 -15.61 0.90 35.69
CA GLY A 623 -15.58 -0.50 35.27
C GLY A 623 -16.52 -1.39 36.09
N GLN A 624 -17.06 -2.43 35.47
CA GLN A 624 -17.86 -3.44 36.15
C GLN A 624 -17.02 -4.72 36.32
N ILE A 625 -16.68 -5.00 37.58
CA ILE A 625 -15.82 -6.13 37.95
C ILE A 625 -16.66 -7.23 38.59
N PHE A 626 -16.62 -8.41 38.00
CA PHE A 626 -17.28 -9.64 38.45
C PHE A 626 -16.25 -10.64 38.95
N LEU A 627 -16.48 -11.21 40.13
CA LEU A 627 -15.72 -12.36 40.63
C LEU A 627 -16.61 -13.60 40.61
N LEU A 628 -16.18 -14.61 39.86
CA LEU A 628 -16.83 -15.90 39.76
C LEU A 628 -16.00 -16.92 40.55
N HIS A 629 -16.58 -17.53 41.58
CA HIS A 629 -15.88 -18.50 42.41
C HIS A 629 -16.70 -19.77 42.64
N GLY A 630 -16.02 -20.91 42.78
CA GLY A 630 -16.65 -22.22 42.97
C GLY A 630 -15.78 -23.37 42.47
N GLY A 631 -16.29 -24.59 42.53
CA GLY A 631 -15.58 -25.80 42.07
C GLY A 631 -15.22 -25.78 40.56
N PRO A 632 -14.29 -26.64 40.11
CA PRO A 632 -13.98 -26.76 38.69
C PRO A 632 -15.19 -27.29 37.90
N GLY A 633 -15.35 -26.86 36.66
CA GLY A 633 -16.38 -27.42 35.76
C GLY A 633 -17.83 -26.94 35.99
N VAL A 634 -18.06 -25.95 36.88
CA VAL A 634 -19.40 -25.39 37.19
C VAL A 634 -19.88 -24.24 36.28
N GLY A 635 -19.12 -23.88 35.24
CA GLY A 635 -19.53 -22.86 34.26
C GLY A 635 -19.06 -21.42 34.49
N LYS A 636 -18.05 -21.20 35.35
CA LYS A 636 -17.46 -19.87 35.60
C LYS A 636 -16.96 -19.17 34.32
N THR A 637 -15.98 -19.76 33.64
CA THR A 637 -15.42 -19.26 32.38
C THR A 637 -16.50 -19.13 31.30
N TYR A 638 -17.40 -20.12 31.22
CA TYR A 638 -18.51 -20.14 30.26
C TYR A 638 -19.48 -18.97 30.43
N THR A 639 -19.63 -18.43 31.64
CA THR A 639 -20.48 -17.26 31.90
C THR A 639 -19.94 -16.00 31.23
N ALA A 640 -18.62 -15.78 31.27
CA ALA A 640 -17.99 -14.66 30.56
C ALA A 640 -18.13 -14.81 29.04
N GLU A 641 -17.99 -16.04 28.52
CA GLU A 641 -18.24 -16.35 27.10
C GLU A 641 -19.67 -16.01 26.70
N CYS A 642 -20.67 -16.46 27.46
CA CYS A 642 -22.09 -16.15 27.22
C CYS A 642 -22.37 -14.65 27.22
N ILE A 643 -21.71 -13.90 28.11
CA ILE A 643 -21.87 -12.44 28.18
C ILE A 643 -21.24 -11.73 26.99
N SER A 644 -20.08 -12.18 26.54
CA SER A 644 -19.44 -11.62 25.34
C SER A 644 -20.32 -11.81 24.09
N GLU A 645 -20.94 -12.99 23.95
CA GLU A 645 -21.88 -13.30 22.87
C GLU A 645 -23.21 -12.52 23.02
N TYR A 646 -23.79 -12.47 24.22
CA TYR A 646 -25.01 -11.68 24.49
C TYR A 646 -24.84 -10.19 24.16
N THR A 647 -23.64 -9.64 24.39
CA THR A 647 -23.33 -8.23 24.15
C THR A 647 -22.75 -7.94 22.77
N ASN A 648 -22.48 -8.97 21.96
CA ASN A 648 -21.73 -8.86 20.70
C ASN A 648 -20.40 -8.09 20.87
N ARG A 649 -19.65 -8.42 21.91
CA ARG A 649 -18.34 -7.83 22.22
C ARG A 649 -17.25 -8.90 22.15
N PRO A 650 -16.00 -8.53 21.79
CA PRO A 650 -14.91 -9.48 21.76
C PRO A 650 -14.59 -9.97 23.17
N LEU A 651 -14.31 -11.27 23.30
CA LEU A 651 -13.81 -11.86 24.55
C LEU A 651 -12.29 -11.86 24.54
N LEU A 652 -11.68 -11.14 25.48
CA LEU A 652 -10.24 -11.17 25.70
C LEU A 652 -9.94 -12.02 26.95
N SER A 653 -9.55 -13.28 26.73
CA SER A 653 -9.24 -14.24 27.80
C SER A 653 -7.75 -14.29 28.10
N LEU A 654 -7.36 -13.90 29.31
CA LEU A 654 -5.99 -13.88 29.83
C LEU A 654 -5.81 -14.95 30.90
N THR A 655 -4.59 -15.47 31.02
CA THR A 655 -4.15 -16.35 32.11
C THR A 655 -2.99 -15.73 32.87
N CYS A 656 -2.62 -16.30 34.01
CA CYS A 656 -1.44 -15.87 34.77
C CYS A 656 -0.14 -15.85 33.93
N GLY A 657 -0.05 -16.67 32.89
CA GLY A 657 1.11 -16.70 31.99
C GLY A 657 1.27 -15.45 31.12
N ASP A 658 0.16 -14.75 30.80
CA ASP A 658 0.17 -13.56 29.94
C ASP A 658 0.50 -12.29 30.70
N ILE A 659 0.06 -12.23 31.96
CA ILE A 659 0.27 -11.09 32.86
C ILE A 659 1.69 -11.13 33.45
N GLY A 660 2.18 -12.33 33.76
CA GLY A 660 3.49 -12.54 34.36
C GLY A 660 3.47 -12.58 35.89
N THR A 661 4.64 -12.83 36.46
CA THR A 661 4.84 -13.05 37.90
C THR A 661 5.83 -12.05 38.51
N ASP A 662 6.07 -10.93 37.82
CA ASP A 662 6.95 -9.84 38.22
C ASP A 662 6.16 -8.52 38.27
N GLU A 663 6.41 -7.68 39.27
CA GLU A 663 5.61 -6.50 39.57
C GLU A 663 5.62 -5.48 38.42
N VAL A 664 6.80 -5.12 37.92
CA VAL A 664 6.96 -4.08 36.89
C VAL A 664 6.35 -4.57 35.58
N ARG A 665 6.67 -5.81 35.20
CA ARG A 665 6.15 -6.40 33.97
C ARG A 665 4.63 -6.58 34.01
N MET A 666 4.08 -6.98 35.15
CA MET A 666 2.64 -7.11 35.33
C MET A 666 1.91 -5.79 35.09
N GLU A 667 2.42 -4.69 35.64
CA GLU A 667 1.80 -3.37 35.46
C GLU A 667 1.81 -2.94 33.98
N GLU A 668 2.91 -3.17 33.27
CA GLU A 668 3.04 -2.90 31.83
C GLU A 668 2.08 -3.76 30.99
N GLU A 669 2.04 -5.08 31.22
CA GLU A 669 1.18 -6.00 30.46
C GLU A 669 -0.30 -5.76 30.76
N LEU A 670 -0.71 -5.59 32.02
CA LEU A 670 -2.10 -5.27 32.37
C LEU A 670 -2.53 -3.94 31.76
N SER A 671 -1.68 -2.92 31.80
CA SER A 671 -1.97 -1.62 31.19
C SER A 671 -2.19 -1.75 29.68
N LYS A 672 -1.37 -2.55 29.00
CA LYS A 672 -1.53 -2.86 27.58
C LYS A 672 -2.85 -3.57 27.30
N TRP A 673 -3.16 -4.64 28.04
CA TRP A 673 -4.39 -5.40 27.85
C TRP A 673 -5.64 -4.58 28.16
N PHE A 674 -5.61 -3.76 29.21
CA PHE A 674 -6.70 -2.86 29.57
C PHE A 674 -6.96 -1.82 28.49
N ARG A 675 -5.93 -1.19 27.92
CA ARG A 675 -6.09 -0.25 26.80
C ARG A 675 -6.71 -0.90 25.57
N LEU A 676 -6.27 -2.12 25.22
CA LEU A 676 -6.85 -2.85 24.09
C LEU A 676 -8.31 -3.22 24.36
N ALA A 677 -8.62 -3.73 25.55
CA ALA A 677 -9.98 -4.09 25.92
C ALA A 677 -10.91 -2.87 25.99
N GLU A 678 -10.45 -1.75 26.53
CA GLU A 678 -11.21 -0.48 26.56
C GLU A 678 -11.48 0.01 25.14
N LYS A 679 -10.44 0.07 24.28
CA LYS A 679 -10.57 0.49 22.88
C LYS A 679 -11.57 -0.36 22.10
N TRP A 680 -11.55 -1.68 22.30
CA TRP A 680 -12.43 -2.62 21.59
C TRP A 680 -13.80 -2.79 22.26
N GLY A 681 -14.01 -2.20 23.43
CA GLY A 681 -15.16 -2.53 24.27
C GLY A 681 -15.23 -4.01 24.63
N ALA A 682 -14.09 -4.69 24.73
CA ALA A 682 -14.02 -6.12 24.98
C ALA A 682 -14.54 -6.49 26.38
N VAL A 683 -15.11 -7.69 26.48
CA VAL A 683 -15.26 -8.37 27.77
C VAL A 683 -13.91 -8.99 28.09
N MET A 684 -13.26 -8.54 29.16
CA MET A 684 -12.01 -9.13 29.63
C MET A 684 -12.29 -10.24 30.64
N LEU A 685 -11.63 -11.38 30.46
CA LEU A 685 -11.64 -12.50 31.39
C LEU A 685 -10.21 -12.77 31.86
N ILE A 686 -9.97 -12.78 33.16
CA ILE A 686 -8.74 -13.28 33.75
C ILE A 686 -9.09 -14.61 34.42
N ASP A 687 -8.72 -15.70 33.76
CA ASP A 687 -9.03 -17.06 34.21
C ASP A 687 -7.98 -17.56 35.20
N GLU A 688 -8.43 -18.25 36.25
CA GLU A 688 -7.61 -18.80 37.32
C GLU A 688 -6.71 -17.75 38.00
N ALA A 689 -7.31 -16.61 38.36
CA ALA A 689 -6.63 -15.48 38.99
C ALA A 689 -6.17 -15.75 40.46
N ASP A 690 -6.16 -17.01 40.89
CA ASP A 690 -5.84 -17.46 42.26
C ASP A 690 -4.52 -16.86 42.77
N VAL A 691 -3.49 -16.77 41.92
CA VAL A 691 -2.18 -16.23 42.28
C VAL A 691 -2.27 -14.77 42.75
N TYR A 692 -3.12 -13.98 42.08
CA TYR A 692 -3.27 -12.54 42.29
C TYR A 692 -4.34 -12.18 43.32
N LEU A 693 -5.23 -13.11 43.63
CA LEU A 693 -6.34 -12.93 44.57
C LEU A 693 -6.06 -13.48 45.98
N GLU A 694 -4.95 -14.19 46.17
CA GLU A 694 -4.61 -14.81 47.46
C GLU A 694 -4.17 -13.79 48.51
N ARG A 695 -4.45 -14.11 49.78
CA ARG A 695 -4.20 -13.31 50.96
C ARG A 695 -2.71 -13.01 51.11
N ARG A 696 -2.41 -11.74 51.36
CA ARG A 696 -1.06 -11.29 51.67
C ARG A 696 -0.52 -11.95 52.93
N GLN A 697 0.71 -12.47 52.85
CA GLN A 697 1.41 -13.12 53.96
C GLN A 697 2.68 -12.34 54.29
N ALA A 698 2.98 -12.13 55.58
CA ALA A 698 4.14 -11.32 56.02
C ALA A 698 5.48 -11.85 55.49
N THR A 699 5.56 -13.15 55.18
CA THR A 699 6.76 -13.83 54.70
C THR A 699 6.95 -13.75 53.18
N ASP A 700 5.93 -13.37 52.42
CA ASP A 700 5.98 -13.37 50.95
C ASP A 700 5.84 -11.96 50.37
N LEU A 701 6.95 -11.20 50.45
CA LEU A 701 7.02 -9.83 49.96
C LEU A 701 6.75 -9.73 48.45
N ARG A 702 7.22 -10.69 47.65
CA ARG A 702 7.05 -10.68 46.19
C ARG A 702 5.59 -10.81 45.81
N ARG A 703 4.89 -11.78 46.39
CA ARG A 703 3.46 -11.97 46.15
C ARG A 703 2.64 -10.80 46.63
N ASN A 704 2.96 -10.24 47.80
CA ASN A 704 2.26 -9.07 48.32
C ASN A 704 2.39 -7.86 47.38
N SER A 705 3.54 -7.68 46.73
CA SER A 705 3.74 -6.68 45.67
C SER A 705 2.79 -6.92 44.50
N LEU A 706 2.72 -8.15 43.98
CA LEU A 706 1.84 -8.51 42.86
C LEU A 706 0.37 -8.24 43.18
N VAL A 707 -0.10 -8.67 44.35
CA VAL A 707 -1.48 -8.42 44.81
C VAL A 707 -1.76 -6.91 44.90
N SER A 708 -0.81 -6.14 45.41
CA SER A 708 -0.95 -4.69 45.57
C SER A 708 -0.99 -3.94 44.23
N VAL A 709 -0.16 -4.34 43.26
CA VAL A 709 -0.20 -3.77 41.90
C VAL A 709 -1.47 -4.18 41.18
N PHE A 710 -1.86 -5.45 41.25
CA PHE A 710 -3.11 -5.93 40.63
C PHE A 710 -4.33 -5.16 41.13
N LEU A 711 -4.46 -4.96 42.46
CA LEU A 711 -5.53 -4.14 43.07
C LEU A 711 -5.55 -2.69 42.54
N ARG A 712 -4.38 -2.09 42.36
CA ARG A 712 -4.25 -0.73 41.82
C ARG A 712 -4.69 -0.69 40.36
N CYS A 713 -4.26 -1.65 39.56
CA CYS A 713 -4.58 -1.72 38.13
C CYS A 713 -6.09 -1.88 37.90
N ILE A 714 -6.77 -2.77 38.63
CA ILE A 714 -8.22 -2.98 38.45
C ILE A 714 -9.07 -1.79 38.91
N GLU A 715 -8.58 -0.95 39.85
CA GLU A 715 -9.30 0.21 40.36
C GLU A 715 -9.53 1.29 39.29
N TYR A 716 -8.64 1.38 38.29
CA TYR A 716 -8.73 2.33 37.18
C TYR A 716 -9.24 1.72 35.88
N TYR A 717 -9.54 0.42 35.85
CA TYR A 717 -10.01 -0.24 34.64
C TYR A 717 -11.43 0.20 34.28
N ARG A 718 -11.64 0.52 32.99
CA ARG A 718 -12.93 0.94 32.42
C ARG A 718 -13.40 -0.10 31.42
N GLY A 719 -14.39 -0.89 31.80
CA GLY A 719 -14.92 -1.96 30.97
C GLY A 719 -15.55 -3.08 31.80
N ILE A 720 -15.75 -4.23 31.17
CA ILE A 720 -16.32 -5.41 31.80
C ILE A 720 -15.18 -6.40 32.09
N LEU A 721 -14.92 -6.65 33.36
CA LEU A 721 -13.87 -7.57 33.81
C LEU A 721 -14.48 -8.73 34.59
N PHE A 722 -14.23 -9.96 34.12
CA PHE A 722 -14.51 -11.18 34.84
C PHE A 722 -13.22 -11.77 35.40
N LEU A 723 -13.23 -12.08 36.69
CA LEU A 723 -12.18 -12.80 37.39
C LEU A 723 -12.74 -14.17 37.80
N THR A 724 -12.00 -15.24 37.54
CA THR A 724 -12.38 -16.57 38.05
C THR A 724 -11.39 -17.06 39.10
N THR A 725 -11.89 -17.72 40.13
CA THR A 725 -11.06 -18.35 41.16
C THR A 725 -11.64 -19.69 41.60
N ASN A 726 -10.76 -20.65 41.87
CA ASN A 726 -11.11 -21.95 42.45
C ASN A 726 -10.82 -22.01 43.96
N ARG A 727 -10.18 -20.97 44.54
CA ARG A 727 -9.58 -20.99 45.89
C ARG A 727 -10.04 -19.82 46.77
N ILE A 728 -11.34 -19.74 47.04
CA ILE A 728 -11.88 -18.65 47.86
C ILE A 728 -11.38 -18.67 49.32
N GLY A 729 -10.98 -19.83 49.84
CA GLY A 729 -10.53 -19.98 51.24
C GLY A 729 -9.26 -19.18 51.58
N TYR A 730 -8.49 -18.78 50.58
CA TYR A 730 -7.27 -18.00 50.73
C TYR A 730 -7.40 -16.58 50.16
N PHE A 731 -8.61 -16.07 49.95
CA PHE A 731 -8.85 -14.77 49.31
C PHE A 731 -8.41 -13.57 50.18
N ASP A 732 -7.85 -12.51 49.56
CA ASP A 732 -7.56 -11.25 50.25
C ASP A 732 -8.82 -10.37 50.35
N ASP A 733 -9.26 -10.08 51.58
CA ASP A 733 -10.45 -9.26 51.85
C ASP A 733 -10.39 -7.86 51.21
N ALA A 734 -9.20 -7.35 50.86
CA ALA A 734 -9.03 -6.07 50.17
C ALA A 734 -9.65 -6.02 48.77
N PHE A 735 -9.95 -7.17 48.16
CA PHE A 735 -10.67 -7.24 46.88
C PHE A 735 -12.17 -7.04 47.02
N ILE A 736 -12.76 -7.33 48.19
CA ILE A 736 -14.22 -7.23 48.40
C ILE A 736 -14.70 -5.78 48.15
N SER A 737 -13.89 -4.79 48.50
CA SER A 737 -14.21 -3.37 48.32
C SER A 737 -14.05 -2.86 46.88
N ARG A 738 -13.47 -3.65 45.97
CA ARG A 738 -13.21 -3.27 44.56
C ARG A 738 -14.00 -4.09 43.56
N ILE A 739 -14.60 -5.19 43.99
CA ILE A 739 -15.41 -6.07 43.15
C ILE A 739 -16.87 -5.70 43.33
N HIS A 740 -17.57 -5.52 42.22
CA HIS A 740 -18.96 -5.05 42.25
C HIS A 740 -19.93 -6.19 42.49
N VAL A 741 -19.64 -7.36 41.93
CA VAL A 741 -20.49 -8.54 42.05
C VAL A 741 -19.63 -9.77 42.29
N ILE A 742 -19.96 -10.51 43.34
CA ILE A 742 -19.36 -11.80 43.66
C ILE A 742 -20.42 -12.86 43.46
N ILE A 743 -20.17 -13.81 42.56
CA ILE A 743 -21.09 -14.91 42.24
C ILE A 743 -20.46 -16.21 42.70
N LYS A 744 -21.11 -16.85 43.66
CA LYS A 744 -20.82 -18.21 44.10
C LYS A 744 -21.48 -19.22 43.16
N TYR A 745 -20.69 -20.17 42.68
CA TYR A 745 -21.17 -21.37 42.00
C TYR A 745 -21.12 -22.54 42.96
N ASP A 746 -22.30 -23.06 43.27
CA ASP A 746 -22.45 -24.29 44.02
C ASP A 746 -22.17 -25.52 43.11
N ALA A 747 -22.01 -26.69 43.73
CA ALA A 747 -21.92 -27.94 42.99
C ALA A 747 -23.23 -28.20 42.24
N LEU A 748 -23.15 -28.80 41.05
CA LEU A 748 -24.30 -29.06 40.21
C LEU A 748 -25.20 -30.13 40.85
N ASN A 749 -26.46 -29.78 41.12
CA ASN A 749 -27.45 -30.74 41.61
C ASN A 749 -27.96 -31.62 40.45
N GLU A 750 -28.83 -32.59 40.76
CA GLU A 750 -29.36 -33.50 39.73
C GLU A 750 -30.19 -32.78 38.66
N ASP A 751 -30.98 -31.77 39.04
CA ASP A 751 -31.80 -31.00 38.11
C ASP A 751 -30.94 -30.16 37.16
N ASP A 752 -29.87 -29.54 37.68
CA ASP A 752 -28.88 -28.78 36.91
C ASP A 752 -28.21 -29.69 35.87
N ARG A 753 -27.75 -30.88 36.29
CA ARG A 753 -27.13 -31.87 35.39
C ARG A 753 -28.13 -32.34 34.33
N ARG A 754 -29.38 -32.62 34.71
CA ARG A 754 -30.46 -33.00 33.77
C ARG A 754 -30.70 -31.91 32.74
N GLN A 755 -30.69 -30.65 33.15
CA GLN A 755 -30.84 -29.51 32.26
C GLN A 755 -29.66 -29.42 31.26
N ILE A 756 -28.41 -29.56 31.72
CA ILE A 756 -27.23 -29.55 30.86
C ILE A 756 -27.29 -30.69 29.82
N TRP A 757 -27.64 -31.91 30.24
CA TRP A 757 -27.80 -33.04 29.32
C TRP A 757 -28.87 -32.79 28.26
N THR A 758 -30.03 -32.28 28.68
CA THR A 758 -31.14 -31.94 27.78
C THR A 758 -30.67 -30.92 26.73
N GLN A 759 -29.97 -29.86 27.16
CA GLN A 759 -29.42 -28.85 26.27
C GLN A 759 -28.42 -29.41 25.25
N PHE A 760 -27.59 -30.39 25.62
CA PHE A 760 -26.68 -31.04 24.66
C PHE A 760 -27.43 -31.90 23.64
N PHE A 761 -28.46 -32.63 24.07
CA PHE A 761 -29.32 -33.39 23.14
C PHE A 761 -30.06 -32.46 22.17
N ASP A 762 -30.63 -31.37 22.68
CA ASP A 762 -31.37 -30.41 21.85
C ASP A 762 -30.42 -29.71 20.88
N LYS A 763 -29.24 -29.29 21.34
CA LYS A 763 -28.21 -28.71 20.47
C LYS A 763 -27.79 -29.67 19.35
N LEU A 764 -27.58 -30.95 19.65
CA LEU A 764 -27.22 -31.94 18.64
C LEU A 764 -28.35 -32.14 17.62
N ALA A 765 -29.60 -32.18 18.08
CA ALA A 765 -30.77 -32.30 17.21
C ALA A 765 -30.96 -31.07 16.31
N ASP A 766 -30.70 -29.87 16.83
CA ASP A 766 -30.83 -28.61 16.10
C ASP A 766 -29.70 -28.40 15.07
N GLU A 767 -28.47 -28.78 15.40
CA GLU A 767 -27.30 -28.54 14.54
C GLU A 767 -27.04 -29.66 13.51
N ARG A 768 -27.54 -30.88 13.77
CA ARG A 768 -27.25 -32.09 12.97
C ARG A 768 -28.53 -32.86 12.65
N GLU A 769 -29.21 -32.47 11.57
CA GLU A 769 -30.36 -33.22 11.03
C GLU A 769 -29.98 -34.63 10.55
N ASP A 770 -28.69 -34.85 10.27
CA ASP A 770 -28.10 -36.12 9.85
C ASP A 770 -27.78 -37.05 11.03
N PHE A 771 -28.34 -36.82 12.21
CA PHE A 771 -27.98 -37.53 13.43
C PHE A 771 -29.22 -38.04 14.18
N ILE A 772 -29.26 -39.34 14.47
CA ILE A 772 -30.42 -39.98 15.11
C ILE A 772 -30.14 -40.18 16.60
N ILE A 773 -31.00 -39.61 17.45
CA ILE A 773 -30.93 -39.79 18.92
C ILE A 773 -32.00 -40.79 19.35
N THR A 774 -31.61 -41.93 19.92
CA THR A 774 -32.58 -42.92 20.39
C THR A 774 -33.28 -42.49 21.67
N ARG A 775 -34.55 -42.89 21.84
CA ARG A 775 -35.28 -42.71 23.11
C ARG A 775 -34.59 -43.40 24.28
N ARG A 776 -33.92 -44.53 24.03
CA ARG A 776 -33.20 -45.30 25.05
C ARG A 776 -31.99 -44.53 25.58
N ALA A 777 -31.21 -43.88 24.72
CA ALA A 777 -30.11 -43.02 25.14
C ALA A 777 -30.59 -41.86 26.03
N LYS A 778 -31.65 -41.14 25.62
CA LYS A 778 -32.23 -40.06 26.45
C LYS A 778 -32.72 -40.58 27.81
N HIS A 779 -33.44 -41.70 27.82
CA HIS A 779 -33.94 -42.28 29.06
C HIS A 779 -32.80 -42.71 30.00
N TYR A 780 -31.76 -43.35 29.47
CA TYR A 780 -30.61 -43.76 30.26
C TYR A 780 -29.91 -42.56 30.92
N VAL A 781 -29.62 -41.50 30.16
CA VAL A 781 -28.88 -40.34 30.68
C VAL A 781 -29.71 -39.49 31.65
N LEU A 782 -31.03 -39.37 31.45
CA LEU A 782 -31.87 -38.46 32.24
C LEU A 782 -32.53 -39.12 33.46
N GLU A 783 -32.81 -40.42 33.39
CA GLU A 783 -33.61 -41.14 34.39
C GLU A 783 -32.83 -42.23 35.15
N ASP A 784 -31.74 -42.79 34.60
CA ASP A 784 -31.03 -43.91 35.22
C ASP A 784 -30.15 -43.47 36.40
N ASP A 785 -30.23 -44.21 37.50
CA ASP A 785 -29.52 -43.90 38.74
C ASP A 785 -28.01 -44.16 38.64
N THR A 786 -27.58 -45.04 37.72
CA THR A 786 -26.15 -45.31 37.49
C THR A 786 -25.38 -44.07 37.07
N ILE A 787 -25.98 -43.20 36.25
CA ILE A 787 -25.37 -41.94 35.80
C ILE A 787 -25.50 -40.86 36.87
N LYS A 788 -26.65 -40.78 37.56
CA LYS A 788 -26.87 -39.79 38.62
C LYS A 788 -25.84 -39.90 39.74
N ASN A 789 -25.49 -41.13 40.12
CA ASN A 789 -24.52 -41.44 41.16
C ASN A 789 -23.07 -41.07 40.80
N LEU A 790 -22.76 -40.77 39.53
CA LEU A 790 -21.40 -40.41 39.14
C LEU A 790 -21.06 -38.94 39.43
N GLU A 791 -22.02 -38.10 39.79
CA GLU A 791 -21.80 -36.70 40.18
C GLU A 791 -20.91 -35.90 39.22
N TRP A 792 -21.22 -35.98 37.92
CA TRP A 792 -20.42 -35.30 36.91
C TRP A 792 -20.56 -33.78 36.95
N ASN A 793 -19.43 -33.08 36.88
CA ASN A 793 -19.41 -31.65 36.63
C ASN A 793 -19.71 -31.33 35.15
N GLY A 794 -19.97 -30.07 34.82
CA GLY A 794 -20.35 -29.67 33.46
C GLY A 794 -19.28 -29.98 32.40
N ARG A 795 -17.99 -29.96 32.77
CA ARG A 795 -16.89 -30.33 31.85
C ARG A 795 -16.87 -31.83 31.58
N GLU A 796 -17.10 -32.65 32.61
CA GLU A 796 -17.21 -34.10 32.49
C GLU A 796 -18.41 -34.49 31.63
N ILE A 797 -19.58 -33.88 31.87
CA ILE A 797 -20.79 -34.09 31.04
C ILE A 797 -20.51 -33.79 29.57
N ARG A 798 -19.88 -32.64 29.28
CA ARG A 798 -19.53 -32.26 27.90
C ARG A 798 -18.60 -33.28 27.25
N ASN A 799 -17.53 -33.67 27.95
CA ASN A 799 -16.55 -34.61 27.42
C ASN A 799 -17.17 -35.99 27.20
N ALA A 800 -18.03 -36.44 28.11
CA ALA A 800 -18.74 -37.70 28.00
C ALA A 800 -19.72 -37.70 26.81
N PHE A 801 -20.51 -36.63 26.64
CA PHE A 801 -21.41 -36.48 25.49
C PHE A 801 -20.64 -36.49 24.16
N GLN A 802 -19.54 -35.73 24.08
CA GLN A 802 -18.68 -35.71 22.88
C GLN A 802 -18.10 -37.09 22.56
N THR A 803 -17.68 -37.82 23.59
CA THR A 803 -17.15 -39.19 23.41
C THR A 803 -18.23 -40.13 22.90
N ALA A 804 -19.45 -40.06 23.45
CA ALA A 804 -20.58 -40.86 23.00
C ALA A 804 -20.97 -40.56 21.54
N VAL A 805 -20.97 -39.27 21.14
CA VAL A 805 -21.18 -38.86 19.73
C VAL A 805 -20.10 -39.44 18.82
N ALA A 806 -18.83 -39.36 19.21
CA ALA A 806 -17.73 -39.91 18.42
C ALA A 806 -17.80 -41.44 18.27
N LEU A 807 -18.22 -42.16 19.33
CA LEU A 807 -18.45 -43.61 19.28
C LEU A 807 -19.58 -43.97 18.29
N ALA A 808 -20.66 -43.19 18.29
CA ALA A 808 -21.76 -43.37 17.36
C ALA A 808 -21.33 -43.12 15.89
N GLU A 809 -20.58 -42.06 15.63
CA GLU A 809 -20.02 -41.76 14.29
C GLU A 809 -19.06 -42.86 13.82
N PHE A 810 -18.15 -43.31 14.69
CA PHE A 810 -17.21 -44.39 14.38
C PHE A 810 -17.91 -45.71 14.04
N ARG A 811 -18.94 -46.09 14.82
CA ARG A 811 -19.75 -47.28 14.55
C ARG A 811 -20.47 -47.19 13.21
N CYS A 812 -20.97 -46.00 12.84
CA CYS A 812 -21.59 -45.77 11.55
C CYS A 812 -20.60 -46.00 10.40
N LEU A 813 -19.37 -45.50 10.53
CA LEU A 813 -18.32 -45.66 9.52
C LEU A 813 -17.84 -47.12 9.36
N GLN A 814 -17.82 -47.91 10.43
CA GLN A 814 -17.38 -49.31 10.41
C GLN A 814 -18.45 -50.31 9.95
N SER A 815 -19.70 -49.89 9.78
CA SER A 815 -20.80 -50.79 9.44
C SER A 815 -20.65 -51.31 7.98
N PRO A 816 -20.55 -52.64 7.76
CA PRO A 816 -20.30 -53.22 6.43
C PRO A 816 -21.50 -53.11 5.48
N ASP A 817 -22.69 -52.84 6.01
CA ASP A 817 -23.95 -52.76 5.28
C ASP A 817 -24.33 -51.28 5.06
N LYS A 818 -23.78 -50.66 4.01
CA LYS A 818 -24.04 -49.25 3.62
C LYS A 818 -25.52 -48.94 3.35
N SER A 819 -26.38 -49.96 3.28
CA SER A 819 -27.81 -49.85 3.02
C SER A 819 -28.66 -49.58 4.28
N LYS A 820 -28.15 -49.86 5.50
CA LYS A 820 -28.95 -49.82 6.74
C LYS A 820 -28.68 -48.65 7.69
N SER A 821 -27.58 -47.93 7.54
CA SER A 821 -27.24 -46.81 8.42
C SER A 821 -26.62 -45.67 7.62
N GLN A 822 -27.47 -44.87 6.99
CA GLN A 822 -27.03 -43.65 6.29
C GLN A 822 -26.59 -42.55 7.28
N TYR A 823 -27.04 -42.64 8.54
CA TYR A 823 -26.86 -41.63 9.57
C TYR A 823 -26.30 -42.24 10.87
N PRO A 824 -25.36 -41.57 11.56
CA PRO A 824 -24.93 -41.95 12.89
C PRO A 824 -26.12 -41.96 13.87
N THR A 825 -26.21 -43.04 14.67
CA THR A 825 -27.26 -43.22 15.67
C THR A 825 -26.62 -43.30 17.05
N LEU A 826 -26.97 -42.35 17.93
CA LEU A 826 -26.54 -42.33 19.33
C LEU A 826 -27.50 -43.17 20.17
N ASP A 827 -26.97 -44.25 20.69
CA ASP A 827 -27.71 -45.27 21.44
C ASP A 827 -27.18 -45.41 22.86
N LEU A 828 -27.96 -46.10 23.70
CA LEU A 828 -27.65 -46.35 25.11
C LEU A 828 -26.24 -46.95 25.31
N LYS A 829 -25.80 -47.84 24.39
CA LYS A 829 -24.49 -48.50 24.46
C LYS A 829 -23.32 -47.51 24.45
N ASP A 830 -23.46 -46.38 23.76
CA ASP A 830 -22.40 -45.37 23.66
C ASP A 830 -22.17 -44.69 25.01
N PHE A 831 -23.27 -44.41 25.73
CA PHE A 831 -23.20 -43.83 27.07
C PHE A 831 -22.79 -44.86 28.12
N GLU A 832 -23.26 -46.12 28.05
CA GLU A 832 -22.81 -47.19 28.95
C GLU A 832 -21.29 -47.34 28.93
N GLN A 833 -20.69 -47.38 27.73
CA GLN A 833 -19.25 -47.51 27.59
C GLN A 833 -18.47 -46.34 28.22
N VAL A 834 -18.96 -45.11 28.03
CA VAL A 834 -18.34 -43.91 28.63
C VAL A 834 -18.49 -43.93 30.14
N CYS A 835 -19.67 -44.27 30.66
CA CYS A 835 -19.95 -44.37 32.09
C CYS A 835 -19.08 -45.44 32.77
N ASP A 836 -18.91 -46.60 32.14
CA ASP A 836 -18.06 -47.67 32.65
C ASP A 836 -16.60 -47.24 32.77
N MET A 837 -16.07 -46.56 31.76
CA MET A 837 -14.71 -46.01 31.79
C MET A 837 -14.54 -44.98 32.91
N THR A 838 -15.48 -44.04 33.06
CA THR A 838 -15.39 -43.02 34.11
C THR A 838 -15.53 -43.61 35.51
N ARG A 839 -16.41 -44.61 35.68
CA ARG A 839 -16.59 -45.32 36.96
C ARG A 839 -15.29 -46.01 37.39
N GLN A 840 -14.69 -46.81 36.51
CA GLN A 840 -13.42 -47.48 36.79
C GLN A 840 -12.32 -46.50 37.19
N PHE A 841 -12.28 -45.32 36.55
CA PHE A 841 -11.31 -44.29 36.88
C PHE A 841 -11.56 -43.64 38.24
N LYS A 842 -12.82 -43.32 38.58
CA LYS A 842 -13.17 -42.76 39.90
C LYS A 842 -12.90 -43.74 41.04
N GLU A 843 -13.24 -45.02 40.84
CA GLU A 843 -12.93 -46.10 41.80
C GLU A 843 -11.41 -46.21 42.02
N TYR A 844 -10.62 -46.23 40.94
CA TYR A 844 -9.16 -46.24 41.04
C TYR A 844 -8.58 -45.02 41.79
N LEU A 845 -9.10 -43.81 41.55
CA LEU A 845 -8.66 -42.62 42.28
C LEU A 845 -9.03 -42.67 43.77
N HIS A 846 -10.23 -43.16 44.08
CA HIS A 846 -10.68 -43.35 45.45
C HIS A 846 -9.77 -44.34 46.18
N ASP A 847 -9.43 -45.47 45.55
CA ASP A 847 -8.51 -46.47 46.10
C ASP A 847 -7.09 -45.92 46.31
N LEU A 848 -6.62 -45.05 45.41
CA LEU A 848 -5.28 -44.46 45.49
C LEU A 848 -5.16 -43.38 46.58
N HIS A 849 -6.19 -42.54 46.75
CA HIS A 849 -6.12 -41.35 47.59
C HIS A 849 -6.91 -41.46 48.90
N GLY A 850 -7.74 -42.49 49.08
CA GLY A 850 -8.58 -42.73 50.26
C GLY A 850 -9.71 -41.72 50.47
N LEU A 851 -9.82 -40.70 49.63
CA LEU A 851 -10.83 -39.65 49.61
C LEU A 851 -11.05 -39.18 48.17
N ASP A 852 -12.27 -38.76 47.86
CA ASP A 852 -12.62 -38.12 46.59
C ASP A 852 -11.99 -36.70 46.45
N GLU A 853 -12.17 -36.09 45.27
CA GLU A 853 -11.56 -34.77 44.99
C GLU A 853 -12.09 -33.66 45.91
N GLU A 854 -13.38 -33.70 46.25
CA GLU A 854 -14.01 -32.72 47.14
C GLU A 854 -13.55 -32.89 48.58
N GLY A 855 -13.50 -34.12 49.10
CA GLY A 855 -12.98 -34.42 50.44
C GLY A 855 -11.51 -34.03 50.60
N ARG A 856 -10.69 -34.16 49.55
CA ARG A 856 -9.31 -33.66 49.54
C ARG A 856 -9.24 -32.13 49.56
N ALA A 857 -10.06 -31.45 48.77
CA ALA A 857 -10.09 -29.99 48.71
C ALA A 857 -10.61 -29.35 50.01
N TYR A 858 -11.59 -29.99 50.65
CA TYR A 858 -12.12 -29.63 51.97
C TYR A 858 -11.06 -29.79 53.06
N ASN A 859 -10.37 -30.95 53.11
CA ASN A 859 -9.30 -31.20 54.07
C ASN A 859 -8.12 -30.23 53.93
N ALA A 860 -7.84 -29.75 52.71
CA ALA A 860 -6.82 -28.75 52.45
C ALA A 860 -7.25 -27.31 52.81
N ARG A 861 -8.49 -27.08 53.27
CA ARG A 861 -9.11 -25.74 53.47
C ARG A 861 -9.04 -24.85 52.22
N ALA A 862 -8.92 -25.46 51.04
CA ALA A 862 -8.81 -24.74 49.77
C ALA A 862 -10.17 -24.30 49.23
N ARG A 863 -11.25 -24.94 49.68
CA ARG A 863 -12.65 -24.64 49.34
C ARG A 863 -13.46 -24.50 50.62
N ALA A 864 -14.59 -23.78 50.54
CA ALA A 864 -15.51 -23.55 51.66
C ALA A 864 -16.21 -24.84 52.09
#